data_AF-A0A947F9G1-F1
#
_entry.id   AF-A0A947F9G1-F1
#
_cell.length_a   1.000
_cell.length_b   1.000
_cell.length_c   1.000
_cell.angle_alpha   90.00
_cell.angle_beta   90.00
_cell.angle_gamma   90.00
#
_symmetry.space_group_name_H-M   'P 1'
#
loop_
_entity.id
_entity.type
_entity.pdbx_description
1 polymer ?
#
loop_
_entity_poly.entity_id
_entity_poly.type
_entity_poly.pdbx_seq_one_letter_code
_entity_poly.pdbx_strand_id
1 'polypeptide(L)'
;MLKFDFHISRAAREKYKIDKSLFSITGNLIVSDYQQARILAEKINSKRKEEGLTDYFVTAGQINALGLLHEIFHLLIRKYEEEDNPRVFRKVIDQLTIELTQSDLDKTLLAFADEFPPLPVYNNDITATEYLRDKTGEKPNSEIILEELILLHFENSNPASANLRELYADDNLVVKSKYKKLIEKTEEFFEKEIPSRLGGLHLFKLLKKPISSNPNDLEKQLDFIRTEWGIYLDKDILSKLLLGVDFLREDYKLFVSHGGGEKGTPPVPSYDHELEKLRLIKEKLAAEKNLSKTEKHFYLEYEKFTEDTHWIPEVVMIAKNVFVWMHQLSEKYKREIKRLDQIPDEELEQLTQWNFNALWLIGIWERSSASKKIKHLTGNISAVSSAYSLYDYVIANELGGEHAFQNLKDRAWVRGIRLASDMVPNHTGIYSKWVIEKSDYFLQRNEPPYPNYTFTGPNLSEDERVEIKIEDKYYERKDAAVVFQRRDSYTGDVKYIYHGNDGTNMPWNDTAQLNLLIPEVKESLIQMIMHVARKTPIIRFDAAMTLAKKHYQRLWFPAPGSGGAIPSRTDYSMTLEQFNSLFPNEFWRDVVDRINSEMPNVLLLAEAFWLMEGYFVRTLGMHRVYNSAFMHMMMKEENKKYRQLIINTLEFNPEILKRYVNFMSNPDEETAVNQFGKGDKYFGVAVMMLTMPGLPMFGHGQIEGFSEKYGMEYKQAYYNEIPDEHLVWRHNKEIFPLMKMRHLFSQVENFEFYDFYERSGKVSHNVFAFSNRAGNESILVLYNNSYYETEGYIQYSCYRTNKGTNKNLNRPRKLFEILNFEPKLNYFYSYTDHRTQLQYLLSGKEIAEDGFKVHLFGYQYRVCLNFKEIYDEDGRYEKLYLQLNGKGISSIDEALKEMDLLPIHSAVEEIFSQVNLENFREFLIKKEKKGNIKNNEINFISELTPAYKNLNEQLNEFIGIKISKSKSIKELLLDLSFAHKFYQILLKYNNRRNVTKWMQHADSILPVNSNPEIDHRLATLLIVSVFKNSFGTVSNKINVEKTFNELLLFKPISRILEKASPDVNAHLNNELIKIMLTLYSQKPPRKRATSSNKSEKTSKKEKKRSNLVAGLNVLLDSTVVHNFLHVNKFEGSTYFNKENFNELTTWLLLVTQLNKRENVDLTDEKSILRNLKSLTSETDSIINEAQNSGYDLTKLKEKILKIDKPPKSNKKIAREKRAGKSKNK
;
A
#
# COMPACT_ATOMS: atom_id res chain seq x y z
N MET A 1 40.06 -41.88 -33.48
CA MET A 1 39.35 -40.59 -33.67
C MET A 1 40.40 -39.50 -33.64
N LEU A 2 40.73 -38.90 -34.79
CA LEU A 2 41.65 -37.76 -34.84
C LEU A 2 40.96 -36.56 -34.16
N LYS A 3 41.55 -36.05 -33.08
CA LYS A 3 41.10 -34.83 -32.40
C LYS A 3 41.74 -33.64 -33.13
N PHE A 4 40.93 -32.66 -33.53
CA PHE A 4 41.37 -31.44 -34.22
C PHE A 4 40.84 -30.25 -33.42
N ASP A 5 41.70 -29.28 -33.09
CA ASP A 5 41.35 -28.10 -32.29
C ASP A 5 42.22 -26.89 -32.72
N PHE A 6 41.88 -25.69 -32.27
CA PHE A 6 42.30 -24.35 -32.78
C PHE A 6 43.83 -24.09 -32.91
N HIS A 7 44.28 -23.53 -34.05
CA HIS A 7 45.68 -23.18 -34.30
C HIS A 7 46.09 -21.79 -33.71
N ILE A 8 47.18 -21.76 -32.93
CA ILE A 8 47.71 -20.55 -32.29
C ILE A 8 49.16 -20.32 -32.73
N SER A 9 49.48 -19.08 -33.10
CA SER A 9 50.81 -18.68 -33.54
C SER A 9 51.89 -18.91 -32.47
N ARG A 10 53.09 -19.30 -32.88
CA ARG A 10 54.26 -19.47 -32.01
C ARG A 10 54.51 -18.23 -31.16
N ALA A 11 54.40 -17.05 -31.78
CA ALA A 11 54.58 -15.76 -31.11
C ALA A 11 53.54 -15.54 -30.00
N ALA A 12 52.26 -15.86 -30.24
CA ALA A 12 51.23 -15.75 -29.21
C ALA A 12 51.43 -16.75 -28.07
N ARG A 13 51.86 -17.99 -28.37
CA ARG A 13 52.17 -19.01 -27.35
C ARG A 13 53.26 -18.53 -26.39
N GLU A 14 54.32 -17.92 -26.92
CA GLU A 14 55.42 -17.36 -26.14
C GLU A 14 55.01 -16.09 -25.39
N LYS A 15 54.30 -15.16 -26.04
CA LYS A 15 53.85 -13.88 -25.44
C LYS A 15 52.97 -14.11 -24.22
N TYR A 16 51.97 -15.01 -24.33
CA TYR A 16 50.97 -15.24 -23.29
C TYR A 16 51.29 -16.42 -22.36
N LYS A 17 52.43 -17.11 -22.56
CA LYS A 17 52.84 -18.29 -21.77
C LYS A 17 51.70 -19.32 -21.63
N ILE A 18 51.16 -19.74 -22.75
CA ILE A 18 50.02 -20.67 -22.79
C ILE A 18 50.52 -22.07 -22.38
N ASP A 19 49.86 -22.71 -21.39
CA ASP A 19 50.32 -23.96 -20.76
C ASP A 19 50.19 -25.18 -21.69
N LYS A 20 51.14 -26.12 -21.59
CA LYS A 20 51.22 -27.31 -22.47
C LYS A 20 50.03 -28.26 -22.33
N SER A 21 49.34 -28.28 -21.19
CA SER A 21 48.17 -29.13 -20.90
C SER A 21 46.89 -28.68 -21.58
N LEU A 22 46.88 -27.48 -22.17
CA LEU A 22 45.76 -26.95 -22.95
C LEU A 22 45.64 -27.59 -24.33
N PHE A 23 46.59 -28.47 -24.69
CA PHE A 23 46.80 -28.90 -26.06
C PHE A 23 46.72 -30.42 -26.25
N SER A 24 45.97 -30.86 -27.27
CA SER A 24 46.04 -32.24 -27.76
C SER A 24 47.31 -32.47 -28.60
N ILE A 25 47.63 -33.75 -28.88
CA ILE A 25 48.87 -34.24 -29.52
C ILE A 25 49.23 -33.52 -30.84
N THR A 26 48.28 -32.82 -31.46
CA THR A 26 48.45 -32.08 -32.72
C THR A 26 48.73 -30.57 -32.59
N GLY A 27 48.82 -29.98 -31.38
CA GLY A 27 49.12 -28.53 -31.22
C GLY A 27 47.94 -27.61 -30.93
N ASN A 28 46.84 -28.17 -30.44
CA ASN A 28 45.49 -27.63 -30.65
C ASN A 28 44.78 -27.26 -29.33
N LEU A 29 44.18 -26.07 -29.20
CA LEU A 29 43.56 -25.60 -27.95
C LEU A 29 42.25 -26.36 -27.63
N ILE A 30 42.17 -27.06 -26.49
CA ILE A 30 40.94 -27.74 -26.04
C ILE A 30 39.98 -26.69 -25.45
N VAL A 31 39.18 -26.05 -26.30
CA VAL A 31 38.28 -24.94 -25.91
C VAL A 31 37.00 -25.41 -25.21
N SER A 32 36.77 -26.72 -25.07
CA SER A 32 35.58 -27.25 -24.41
C SER A 32 35.54 -27.05 -22.88
N ASP A 33 36.63 -26.60 -22.27
CA ASP A 33 36.68 -26.32 -20.83
C ASP A 33 36.59 -24.80 -20.58
N TYR A 34 35.47 -24.36 -20.02
CA TYR A 34 35.23 -22.94 -19.69
C TYR A 34 36.29 -22.37 -18.75
N GLN A 35 36.87 -23.21 -17.88
CA GLN A 35 37.95 -22.78 -17.00
C GLN A 35 39.18 -22.36 -17.79
N GLN A 36 39.54 -23.13 -18.81
CA GLN A 36 40.68 -22.83 -19.67
C GLN A 36 40.46 -21.57 -20.51
N ALA A 37 39.24 -21.36 -21.01
CA ALA A 37 38.88 -20.13 -21.70
C ALA A 37 39.04 -18.89 -20.79
N ARG A 38 38.62 -19.00 -19.51
CA ARG A 38 38.81 -17.94 -18.51
C ARG A 38 40.30 -17.68 -18.19
N ILE A 39 41.11 -18.73 -18.06
CA ILE A 39 42.55 -18.62 -17.84
C ILE A 39 43.25 -17.93 -19.02
N LEU A 40 42.91 -18.32 -20.26
CA LEU A 40 43.49 -17.72 -21.46
C LEU A 40 43.09 -16.25 -21.61
N ALA A 41 41.81 -15.92 -21.40
CA ALA A 41 41.34 -14.53 -21.43
C ALA A 41 42.08 -13.67 -20.40
N GLU A 42 42.28 -14.17 -19.18
CA GLU A 42 43.02 -13.44 -18.14
C GLU A 42 44.50 -13.27 -18.49
N LYS A 43 45.17 -14.30 -19.02
CA LYS A 43 46.57 -14.19 -19.49
C LYS A 43 46.72 -13.13 -20.59
N ILE A 44 45.79 -13.09 -21.54
CA ILE A 44 45.78 -12.09 -22.61
C ILE A 44 45.55 -10.68 -22.04
N ASN A 45 44.50 -10.52 -21.24
CA ASN A 45 44.11 -9.22 -20.69
C ASN A 45 45.14 -8.67 -19.71
N SER A 46 45.76 -9.52 -18.89
CA SER A 46 46.87 -9.14 -18.00
C SER A 46 48.03 -8.54 -18.79
N LYS A 47 48.47 -9.20 -19.87
CA LYS A 47 49.56 -8.69 -20.70
C LYS A 47 49.15 -7.41 -21.46
N ARG A 48 47.93 -7.35 -22.00
CA ARG A 48 47.40 -6.15 -22.65
C ARG A 48 47.30 -4.96 -21.69
N LYS A 49 46.97 -5.22 -20.42
CA LYS A 49 46.94 -4.20 -19.37
C LYS A 49 48.34 -3.64 -19.10
N GLU A 50 49.37 -4.49 -19.04
CA GLU A 50 50.77 -4.05 -18.95
C GLU A 50 51.19 -3.22 -20.17
N GLU A 51 50.66 -3.54 -21.35
CA GLU A 51 50.91 -2.84 -22.62
C GLU A 51 50.04 -1.57 -22.80
N GLY A 52 49.13 -1.26 -21.86
CA GLY A 52 48.21 -0.11 -21.93
C GLY A 52 47.05 -0.26 -22.92
N LEU A 53 46.78 -1.47 -23.41
CA LEU A 53 45.77 -1.80 -24.43
C LEU A 53 44.44 -2.25 -23.82
N THR A 54 43.82 -1.42 -22.97
CA THR A 54 42.58 -1.78 -22.25
C THR A 54 41.34 -1.86 -23.13
N ASP A 55 41.31 -1.11 -24.24
CA ASP A 55 40.18 -1.08 -25.19
C ASP A 55 40.05 -2.38 -26.01
N TYR A 56 41.08 -3.24 -25.96
CA TYR A 56 41.16 -4.50 -26.69
C TYR A 56 41.03 -5.71 -25.76
N PHE A 57 40.42 -5.57 -24.59
CA PHE A 57 40.18 -6.72 -23.72
C PHE A 57 39.25 -7.74 -24.40
N VAL A 58 39.52 -9.01 -24.13
CA VAL A 58 38.77 -10.15 -24.68
C VAL A 58 38.06 -10.89 -23.56
N THR A 59 36.92 -11.47 -23.88
CA THR A 59 36.14 -12.26 -22.92
C THR A 59 36.38 -13.75 -23.12
N ALA A 60 36.13 -14.56 -22.08
CA ALA A 60 36.30 -16.00 -22.15
C ALA A 60 35.29 -16.64 -23.12
N GLY A 61 34.08 -16.11 -23.18
CA GLY A 61 33.03 -16.44 -24.13
C GLY A 61 33.43 -16.17 -25.57
N GLN A 62 34.14 -15.08 -25.87
CA GLN A 62 34.67 -14.81 -27.21
C GLN A 62 35.70 -15.86 -27.64
N ILE A 63 36.61 -16.23 -26.74
CA ILE A 63 37.59 -17.31 -26.98
C ILE A 63 36.87 -18.64 -27.19
N ASN A 64 35.86 -18.94 -26.36
CA ASN A 64 35.07 -20.15 -26.48
C ASN A 64 34.30 -20.24 -27.80
N ALA A 65 33.64 -19.15 -28.19
CA ALA A 65 32.88 -19.07 -29.42
C ALA A 65 33.76 -19.25 -30.67
N LEU A 66 34.95 -18.66 -30.68
CA LEU A 66 35.92 -18.83 -31.77
C LEU A 66 36.38 -20.29 -31.87
N GLY A 67 36.72 -20.93 -30.74
CA GLY A 67 37.08 -22.35 -30.72
C GLY A 67 35.94 -23.26 -31.19
N LEU A 68 34.69 -22.96 -30.83
CA LEU A 68 33.52 -23.71 -31.30
C LEU A 68 33.27 -23.54 -32.81
N LEU A 69 33.41 -22.33 -33.35
CA LEU A 69 33.31 -22.09 -34.79
C LEU A 69 34.34 -22.93 -35.56
N HIS A 70 35.58 -22.95 -35.08
CA HIS A 70 36.66 -23.73 -35.66
C HIS A 70 36.38 -25.24 -35.61
N GLU A 71 35.95 -25.78 -34.46
CA GLU A 71 35.56 -27.20 -34.32
C GLU A 71 34.44 -27.59 -35.30
N ILE A 72 33.45 -26.71 -35.47
CA ILE A 72 32.32 -26.94 -36.39
C ILE A 72 32.77 -26.91 -37.85
N PHE A 73 33.67 -26.00 -38.22
CA PHE A 73 34.19 -25.95 -39.59
C PHE A 73 34.99 -27.20 -39.95
N HIS A 74 35.81 -27.74 -39.06
CA HIS A 74 36.44 -29.05 -39.24
C HIS A 74 35.43 -30.17 -39.44
N LEU A 75 34.37 -30.20 -38.62
CA LEU A 75 33.31 -31.20 -38.76
C LEU A 75 32.67 -31.13 -40.15
N LEU A 76 32.35 -29.92 -40.63
CA LEU A 76 31.73 -29.72 -41.93
C LEU A 76 32.66 -30.12 -43.08
N ILE A 77 33.95 -29.77 -42.99
CA ILE A 77 34.96 -30.17 -43.97
C ILE A 77 35.08 -31.70 -44.01
N ARG A 78 35.11 -32.36 -42.84
CA ARG A 78 35.18 -33.82 -42.78
C ARG A 78 33.94 -34.48 -43.35
N LYS A 79 32.74 -34.04 -42.98
CA LYS A 79 31.50 -34.58 -43.55
C LYS A 79 31.47 -34.39 -45.07
N TYR A 80 31.91 -33.24 -45.56
CA TYR A 80 32.04 -33.01 -47.00
C TYR A 80 33.03 -33.99 -47.66
N GLU A 81 34.20 -34.23 -47.07
CA GLU A 81 35.16 -35.19 -47.61
C GLU A 81 34.64 -36.64 -47.53
N GLU A 82 34.03 -37.06 -46.42
CA GLU A 82 33.61 -38.45 -46.22
C GLU A 82 32.33 -38.81 -46.97
N GLU A 83 31.35 -37.90 -47.03
CA GLU A 83 30.00 -38.17 -47.55
C GLU A 83 29.74 -37.62 -48.95
N ASP A 84 30.32 -36.46 -49.29
CA ASP A 84 30.03 -35.72 -50.52
C ASP A 84 31.13 -35.91 -51.59
N ASN A 85 32.41 -35.80 -51.22
CA ASN A 85 33.55 -35.85 -52.15
C ASN A 85 34.79 -36.54 -51.56
N PRO A 86 34.84 -37.89 -51.57
CA PRO A 86 35.98 -38.66 -51.05
C PRO A 86 37.32 -38.30 -51.66
N ARG A 87 38.32 -38.12 -50.79
CA ARG A 87 39.73 -37.79 -51.11
C ARG A 87 39.90 -36.45 -51.83
N VAL A 88 38.98 -35.51 -51.65
CA VAL A 88 39.04 -34.18 -52.28
C VAL A 88 40.31 -33.39 -51.92
N PHE A 89 40.81 -33.53 -50.69
CA PHE A 89 42.05 -32.85 -50.27
C PHE A 89 43.29 -33.37 -51.00
N ARG A 90 43.33 -34.66 -51.32
CA ARG A 90 44.38 -35.21 -52.15
C ARG A 90 44.31 -34.67 -53.59
N LYS A 91 43.10 -34.62 -54.17
CA LYS A 91 42.88 -34.06 -55.52
C LYS A 91 43.32 -32.59 -55.59
N VAL A 92 43.01 -31.79 -54.57
CA VAL A 92 43.38 -30.37 -54.58
C VAL A 92 44.89 -30.20 -54.39
N ILE A 93 45.55 -31.02 -53.56
CA ILE A 93 47.02 -31.00 -53.44
C ILE A 93 47.69 -31.35 -54.78
N ASP A 94 47.19 -32.38 -55.47
CA ASP A 94 47.70 -32.77 -56.79
C ASP A 94 47.54 -31.62 -57.80
N GLN A 95 46.40 -30.92 -57.79
CA GLN A 95 46.14 -29.76 -58.65
C GLN A 95 47.02 -28.55 -58.28
N LEU A 96 47.14 -28.23 -56.99
CA LEU A 96 47.97 -27.13 -56.49
C LEU A 96 49.45 -27.35 -56.82
N THR A 97 49.91 -28.61 -56.83
CA THR A 97 51.28 -28.98 -57.23
C THR A 97 51.58 -28.59 -58.68
N ILE A 98 50.58 -28.71 -59.57
CA ILE A 98 50.68 -28.34 -60.98
C ILE A 98 50.64 -26.81 -61.14
N GLU A 99 49.76 -26.12 -60.43
CA GLU A 99 49.53 -24.68 -60.61
C GLU A 99 50.55 -23.77 -59.91
N LEU A 100 51.07 -24.18 -58.76
CA LEU A 100 52.00 -23.38 -57.94
C LEU A 100 53.44 -23.88 -57.98
N THR A 101 53.71 -25.07 -58.55
CA THR A 101 54.96 -25.84 -58.43
C THR A 101 55.18 -26.48 -57.05
N GLN A 102 55.71 -27.70 -57.01
CA GLN A 102 55.97 -28.46 -55.77
C GLN A 102 56.77 -27.67 -54.73
N SER A 103 57.79 -26.92 -55.17
CA SER A 103 58.67 -26.14 -54.29
C SER A 103 57.91 -25.02 -53.56
N ASP A 104 57.01 -24.31 -54.24
CA ASP A 104 56.22 -23.24 -53.61
C ASP A 104 55.14 -23.78 -52.67
N LEU A 105 54.56 -24.94 -52.99
CA LEU A 105 53.60 -25.63 -52.13
C LEU A 105 54.27 -26.10 -50.84
N ASP A 106 55.37 -26.85 -50.94
CA ASP A 106 56.11 -27.36 -49.78
C ASP A 106 56.62 -26.20 -48.90
N LYS A 107 57.11 -25.11 -49.52
CA LYS A 107 57.54 -23.91 -48.78
C LYS A 107 56.38 -23.27 -48.00
N THR A 108 55.17 -23.26 -48.55
CA THR A 108 53.99 -22.68 -47.88
C THR A 108 53.51 -23.57 -46.72
N LEU A 109 53.48 -24.89 -46.92
CA LEU A 109 53.10 -25.84 -45.87
C LEU A 109 54.14 -25.86 -44.73
N LEU A 110 55.44 -25.79 -45.04
CA LEU A 110 56.51 -25.68 -44.04
C LEU A 110 56.43 -24.36 -43.27
N ALA A 111 56.22 -23.24 -43.96
CA ALA A 111 56.07 -21.94 -43.31
C ALA A 111 54.88 -21.93 -42.33
N PHE A 112 53.77 -22.61 -42.67
CA PHE A 112 52.66 -22.80 -41.74
C PHE A 112 53.07 -23.65 -40.53
N ALA A 113 53.70 -24.81 -40.75
CA ALA A 113 54.15 -25.69 -39.68
C ALA A 113 55.20 -25.06 -38.76
N ASP A 114 55.93 -24.04 -39.20
CA ASP A 114 56.87 -23.28 -38.37
C ASP A 114 56.18 -22.18 -37.55
N GLU A 115 55.26 -21.42 -38.16
CA GLU A 115 54.53 -20.31 -37.53
C GLU A 115 53.40 -20.79 -36.61
N PHE A 116 52.72 -21.88 -36.97
CA PHE A 116 51.65 -22.54 -36.21
C PHE A 116 52.05 -23.98 -35.89
N PRO A 117 53.11 -24.20 -35.08
CA PRO A 117 53.71 -25.52 -34.94
C PRO A 117 52.80 -26.49 -34.18
N PRO A 118 52.59 -27.72 -34.70
CA PRO A 118 52.03 -28.83 -33.93
C PRO A 118 52.82 -29.05 -32.63
N LEU A 119 52.19 -29.64 -31.60
CA LEU A 119 52.86 -29.86 -30.30
C LEU A 119 54.26 -30.52 -30.43
N PRO A 120 54.44 -31.60 -31.21
CA PRO A 120 55.75 -32.24 -31.37
C PRO A 120 56.79 -31.33 -32.03
N VAL A 121 56.37 -30.46 -32.96
CA VAL A 121 57.24 -29.48 -33.63
C VAL A 121 57.58 -28.33 -32.66
N TYR A 122 56.61 -27.89 -31.86
CA TYR A 122 56.80 -26.82 -30.88
C TYR A 122 57.70 -27.24 -29.71
N ASN A 123 57.61 -28.50 -29.26
CA ASN A 123 58.48 -29.06 -28.23
C ASN A 123 59.89 -29.41 -28.74
N ASN A 124 60.15 -29.28 -30.04
CA ASN A 124 61.35 -29.77 -30.72
C ASN A 124 61.55 -31.29 -30.63
N ASP A 125 60.45 -32.06 -30.53
CA ASP A 125 60.48 -33.53 -30.56
C ASP A 125 60.74 -34.05 -31.98
N ILE A 126 60.22 -33.33 -32.99
CA ILE A 126 60.44 -33.58 -34.44
C ILE A 126 60.56 -32.24 -35.18
N THR A 127 61.24 -32.24 -36.34
CA THR A 127 61.31 -31.04 -37.19
C THR A 127 60.02 -30.85 -38.01
N ALA A 128 59.71 -29.60 -38.41
CA ALA A 128 58.56 -29.32 -39.30
C ALA A 128 58.64 -30.10 -40.63
N THR A 129 59.86 -30.33 -41.14
CA THR A 129 60.12 -31.14 -42.34
C THR A 129 59.85 -32.63 -42.14
N GLU A 130 60.15 -33.17 -40.96
CA GLU A 130 59.83 -34.56 -40.62
C GLU A 130 58.33 -34.73 -40.41
N TYR A 131 57.69 -33.78 -39.74
CA TYR A 131 56.23 -33.78 -39.56
C TYR A 131 55.51 -33.77 -40.91
N LEU A 132 55.90 -32.92 -41.86
CA LEU A 132 55.25 -32.84 -43.17
C LEU A 132 55.32 -34.15 -43.98
N ARG A 133 56.38 -34.93 -43.80
CA ARG A 133 56.60 -36.22 -44.48
C ARG A 133 55.89 -37.39 -43.81
N ASP A 134 55.41 -37.19 -42.58
CA ASP A 134 54.72 -38.20 -41.79
C ASP A 134 53.19 -38.13 -42.01
N LYS A 135 52.48 -39.05 -41.36
CA LYS A 135 51.03 -39.13 -41.35
C LYS A 135 50.50 -39.16 -39.92
N THR A 136 49.41 -38.46 -39.66
CA THR A 136 48.70 -38.51 -38.39
C THR A 136 47.46 -39.39 -38.57
N GLY A 137 47.45 -40.56 -37.93
CA GLY A 137 46.43 -41.58 -38.18
C GLY A 137 46.52 -42.14 -39.60
N GLU A 138 45.44 -42.01 -40.37
CA GLU A 138 45.39 -42.47 -41.78
C GLU A 138 45.59 -41.34 -42.80
N LYS A 139 45.64 -40.07 -42.36
CA LYS A 139 45.77 -38.90 -43.24
C LYS A 139 47.22 -38.40 -43.32
N PRO A 140 47.75 -38.09 -44.52
CA PRO A 140 49.00 -37.36 -44.68
C PRO A 140 48.96 -35.99 -43.97
N ASN A 141 50.06 -35.60 -43.34
CA ASN A 141 50.12 -34.31 -42.63
C ASN A 141 50.01 -33.10 -43.57
N SER A 142 50.34 -33.26 -44.86
CA SER A 142 50.12 -32.25 -45.90
C SER A 142 48.64 -31.94 -46.15
N GLU A 143 47.76 -32.96 -46.12
CA GLU A 143 46.31 -32.79 -46.24
C GLU A 143 45.75 -32.06 -45.01
N ILE A 144 46.23 -32.41 -43.83
CA ILE A 144 45.85 -31.76 -42.57
C ILE A 144 46.26 -30.28 -42.56
N ILE A 145 47.51 -29.97 -42.95
CA ILE A 145 47.98 -28.57 -43.00
C ILE A 145 47.19 -27.76 -44.01
N LEU A 146 46.79 -28.34 -45.14
CA LEU A 146 45.97 -27.62 -46.12
C LEU A 146 44.57 -27.30 -45.57
N GLU A 147 43.95 -28.23 -44.86
CA GLU A 147 42.69 -28.00 -44.15
C GLU A 147 42.83 -26.84 -43.15
N GLU A 148 43.89 -26.83 -42.33
CA GLU A 148 44.17 -25.75 -41.38
C GLU A 148 44.41 -24.39 -42.06
N LEU A 149 45.10 -24.37 -43.21
CA LEU A 149 45.32 -23.15 -43.99
C LEU A 149 44.01 -22.53 -44.47
N ILE A 150 43.02 -23.36 -44.85
CA ILE A 150 41.69 -22.89 -45.24
C ILE A 150 40.98 -22.26 -44.03
N LEU A 151 41.07 -22.87 -42.85
CA LEU A 151 40.44 -22.32 -41.64
C LEU A 151 41.11 -21.03 -41.17
N LEU A 152 42.45 -20.95 -41.21
CA LEU A 152 43.23 -19.75 -40.94
C LEU A 152 42.74 -18.58 -41.82
N HIS A 153 42.43 -18.85 -43.09
CA HIS A 153 41.88 -17.85 -44.00
C HIS A 153 40.51 -17.33 -43.54
N PHE A 154 39.60 -18.21 -43.13
CA PHE A 154 38.26 -17.81 -42.66
C PHE A 154 38.32 -17.04 -41.33
N GLU A 155 39.21 -17.41 -40.42
CA GLU A 155 39.39 -16.71 -39.14
C GLU A 155 39.95 -15.30 -39.34
N ASN A 156 40.94 -15.12 -40.22
CA ASN A 156 41.46 -13.79 -40.59
C ASN A 156 40.44 -12.96 -41.38
N SER A 157 39.44 -13.61 -41.99
CA SER A 157 38.35 -12.97 -42.72
C SER A 157 37.12 -12.69 -41.85
N ASN A 158 37.10 -13.06 -40.57
CA ASN A 158 35.98 -12.85 -39.65
C ASN A 158 36.18 -11.56 -38.81
N PRO A 159 35.43 -10.47 -39.09
CA PRO A 159 35.56 -9.24 -38.32
C PRO A 159 35.16 -9.40 -36.85
N ALA A 160 34.25 -10.32 -36.53
CA ALA A 160 33.73 -10.52 -35.18
C ALA A 160 34.80 -11.01 -34.18
N SER A 161 35.89 -11.61 -34.66
CA SER A 161 37.00 -12.10 -33.82
C SER A 161 38.24 -11.19 -33.89
N ALA A 162 38.15 -9.98 -34.45
CA ALA A 162 39.31 -9.08 -34.65
C ALA A 162 40.16 -8.84 -33.38
N ASN A 163 39.55 -8.78 -32.20
CA ASN A 163 40.26 -8.62 -30.93
C ASN A 163 41.14 -9.83 -30.54
N LEU A 164 40.96 -10.98 -31.19
CA LEU A 164 41.73 -12.21 -31.02
C LEU A 164 42.71 -12.46 -32.18
N ARG A 165 42.81 -11.55 -33.17
CA ARG A 165 43.67 -11.73 -34.37
C ARG A 165 45.11 -12.08 -34.05
N GLU A 166 45.67 -11.58 -32.94
CA GLU A 166 47.04 -11.93 -32.51
C GLU A 166 47.28 -13.44 -32.34
N LEU A 167 46.23 -14.22 -32.06
CA LEU A 167 46.33 -15.67 -31.93
C LEU A 167 46.53 -16.37 -33.28
N TYR A 168 45.96 -15.83 -34.36
CA TYR A 168 45.87 -16.49 -35.68
C TYR A 168 46.31 -15.58 -36.84
N ALA A 169 47.13 -14.56 -36.59
CA ALA A 169 47.55 -13.60 -37.61
C ALA A 169 48.35 -14.28 -38.74
N ASP A 170 47.94 -14.05 -40.00
CA ASP A 170 48.57 -14.63 -41.20
C ASP A 170 49.69 -13.75 -41.81
N ASP A 171 50.03 -12.62 -41.19
CA ASP A 171 50.93 -11.59 -41.76
C ASP A 171 52.31 -12.15 -42.16
N ASN A 172 52.93 -12.96 -41.30
CA ASN A 172 54.22 -13.61 -41.57
C ASN A 172 54.12 -14.65 -42.70
N LEU A 173 53.00 -15.38 -42.76
CA LEU A 173 52.78 -16.41 -43.76
C LEU A 173 52.60 -15.78 -45.15
N VAL A 174 51.89 -14.65 -45.24
CA VAL A 174 51.74 -13.84 -46.46
C VAL A 174 53.08 -13.32 -46.98
N VAL A 175 54.00 -12.91 -46.09
CA VAL A 175 55.33 -12.40 -46.49
C VAL A 175 56.28 -13.54 -46.91
N LYS A 176 56.27 -14.66 -46.19
CA LYS A 176 57.26 -15.75 -46.37
C LYS A 176 56.90 -16.75 -47.47
N SER A 177 55.64 -16.78 -47.90
CA SER A 177 55.10 -17.84 -48.78
C SER A 177 54.11 -17.30 -49.82
N LYS A 178 53.62 -18.17 -50.72
CA LYS A 178 52.56 -17.84 -51.69
C LYS A 178 51.16 -18.16 -51.13
N TYR A 179 50.96 -18.01 -49.83
CA TYR A 179 49.72 -18.38 -49.14
C TYR A 179 48.43 -17.81 -49.74
N LYS A 180 48.35 -16.50 -50.03
CA LYS A 180 47.13 -15.91 -50.63
C LYS A 180 46.80 -16.52 -52.00
N LYS A 181 47.83 -16.78 -52.82
CA LYS A 181 47.67 -17.42 -54.12
C LYS A 181 47.26 -18.90 -53.98
N LEU A 182 47.76 -19.59 -52.96
CA LEU A 182 47.34 -20.95 -52.62
C LEU A 182 45.86 -21.01 -52.24
N ILE A 183 45.39 -20.10 -51.38
CA ILE A 183 43.98 -20.03 -51.00
C ILE A 183 43.08 -19.68 -52.20
N GLU A 184 43.48 -18.72 -53.03
CA GLU A 184 42.74 -18.34 -54.25
C GLU A 184 42.56 -19.55 -55.19
N LYS A 185 43.63 -20.33 -55.43
CA LYS A 185 43.55 -21.54 -56.26
C LYS A 185 42.77 -22.68 -55.62
N THR A 186 42.84 -22.78 -54.30
CA THR A 186 42.03 -23.74 -53.54
C THR A 186 40.54 -23.39 -53.66
N GLU A 187 40.16 -22.11 -53.54
CA GLU A 187 38.78 -21.64 -53.71
C GLU A 187 38.27 -21.91 -55.15
N GLU A 188 39.05 -21.54 -56.18
CA GLU A 188 38.73 -21.82 -57.60
C GLU A 188 38.50 -23.32 -57.88
N PHE A 189 39.24 -24.19 -57.19
CA PHE A 189 39.05 -25.64 -57.29
C PHE A 189 37.72 -26.08 -56.67
N PHE A 190 37.44 -25.68 -55.42
CA PHE A 190 36.21 -26.08 -54.73
C PHE A 190 34.94 -25.49 -55.37
N GLU A 191 35.02 -24.39 -56.13
CA GLU A 191 33.91 -23.87 -56.95
C GLU A 191 33.54 -24.78 -58.13
N LYS A 192 34.46 -25.64 -58.60
CA LYS A 192 34.23 -26.58 -59.71
C LYS A 192 33.87 -27.99 -59.23
N GLU A 193 34.06 -28.26 -57.94
CA GLU A 193 33.74 -29.54 -57.31
C GLU A 193 32.25 -29.66 -56.91
N ILE A 194 31.86 -30.86 -56.50
CA ILE A 194 30.48 -31.20 -56.11
C ILE A 194 30.05 -30.29 -54.94
N PRO A 195 28.91 -29.57 -55.03
CA PRO A 195 28.39 -28.80 -53.90
C PRO A 195 28.05 -29.71 -52.71
N SER A 196 28.23 -29.22 -51.49
CA SER A 196 27.84 -29.99 -50.31
C SER A 196 26.33 -30.24 -50.30
N ARG A 197 25.93 -31.42 -49.81
CA ARG A 197 24.52 -31.72 -49.51
C ARG A 197 23.94 -30.74 -48.50
N LEU A 198 24.79 -30.14 -47.67
CA LEU A 198 24.40 -29.13 -46.70
C LEU A 198 24.20 -27.78 -47.38
N GLY A 199 22.94 -27.47 -47.70
CA GLY A 199 22.52 -26.20 -48.30
C GLY A 199 22.82 -26.04 -49.79
N GLY A 200 23.35 -27.06 -50.48
CA GLY A 200 23.61 -27.03 -51.92
C GLY A 200 24.72 -26.05 -52.34
N LEU A 201 25.59 -25.67 -51.40
CA LEU A 201 26.66 -24.69 -51.61
C LEU A 201 28.02 -25.38 -51.73
N HIS A 202 28.92 -24.78 -52.51
CA HIS A 202 30.34 -25.17 -52.51
C HIS A 202 30.99 -24.90 -51.15
N LEU A 203 32.00 -25.70 -50.78
CA LEU A 203 32.60 -25.71 -49.44
C LEU A 203 33.01 -24.31 -48.93
N PHE A 204 33.69 -23.51 -49.75
CA PHE A 204 34.10 -22.15 -49.36
C PHE A 204 32.91 -21.21 -49.09
N LYS A 205 31.87 -21.28 -49.94
CA LYS A 205 30.64 -20.48 -49.75
C LYS A 205 29.85 -20.95 -48.53
N LEU A 206 29.88 -22.24 -48.24
CA LEU A 206 29.26 -22.81 -47.05
C LEU A 206 29.92 -22.29 -45.76
N LEU A 207 31.25 -22.39 -45.65
CA LEU A 207 32.01 -21.93 -44.48
C LEU A 207 31.95 -20.41 -44.29
N LYS A 208 31.86 -19.64 -45.37
CA LYS A 208 31.73 -18.17 -45.33
C LYS A 208 30.35 -17.69 -44.85
N LYS A 209 29.31 -18.53 -44.96
CA LYS A 209 27.91 -18.10 -44.80
C LYS A 209 27.62 -17.48 -43.42
N PRO A 210 27.98 -18.10 -42.27
CA PRO A 210 27.74 -17.50 -40.95
C PRO A 210 28.42 -16.15 -40.79
N ILE A 211 29.68 -16.04 -41.26
CA ILE A 211 30.48 -14.81 -41.21
C ILE A 211 29.83 -13.72 -42.05
N SER A 212 29.38 -14.04 -43.27
CA SER A 212 28.76 -13.05 -44.16
C SER A 212 27.36 -12.59 -43.69
N SER A 213 26.59 -13.48 -43.06
CA SER A 213 25.26 -13.14 -42.53
C SER A 213 25.33 -12.27 -41.27
N ASN A 214 26.33 -12.49 -40.40
CA ASN A 214 26.51 -11.72 -39.17
C ASN A 214 27.99 -11.33 -38.97
N PRO A 215 28.53 -10.34 -39.71
CA PRO A 215 29.98 -10.10 -39.77
C PRO A 215 30.64 -9.66 -38.47
N ASN A 216 29.92 -9.00 -37.58
CA ASN A 216 30.47 -8.36 -36.39
C ASN A 216 29.97 -8.98 -35.08
N ASP A 217 29.31 -10.15 -35.12
CA ASP A 217 28.59 -10.70 -33.96
C ASP A 217 28.74 -12.23 -33.87
N LEU A 218 29.63 -12.68 -32.97
CA LEU A 218 29.90 -14.11 -32.75
C LEU A 218 28.67 -14.87 -32.21
N GLU A 219 27.84 -14.24 -31.38
CA GLU A 219 26.63 -14.89 -30.84
C GLU A 219 25.68 -15.24 -31.99
N LYS A 220 25.43 -14.26 -32.88
CA LYS A 220 24.56 -14.49 -34.05
C LYS A 220 25.16 -15.43 -35.07
N GLN A 221 26.49 -15.52 -35.18
CA GLN A 221 27.14 -16.53 -36.02
C GLN A 221 26.87 -17.95 -35.48
N LEU A 222 27.01 -18.18 -34.18
CA LEU A 222 26.69 -19.47 -33.55
C LEU A 222 25.19 -19.80 -33.63
N ASP A 223 24.33 -18.81 -33.41
CA ASP A 223 22.88 -18.99 -33.52
C ASP A 223 22.45 -19.33 -34.96
N PHE A 224 23.05 -18.70 -35.97
CA PHE A 224 22.83 -19.05 -37.37
C PHE A 224 23.18 -20.51 -37.66
N ILE A 225 24.33 -20.99 -37.16
CA ILE A 225 24.74 -22.39 -37.31
C ILE A 225 23.71 -23.31 -36.64
N ARG A 226 23.26 -22.96 -35.43
CA ARG A 226 22.26 -23.74 -34.71
C ARG A 226 20.94 -23.84 -35.47
N THR A 227 20.45 -22.75 -36.06
CA THR A 227 19.15 -22.74 -36.76
C THR A 227 19.21 -23.36 -38.14
N GLU A 228 20.24 -23.06 -38.93
CA GLU A 228 20.34 -23.47 -40.34
C GLU A 228 20.98 -24.85 -40.49
N TRP A 229 21.97 -25.17 -39.66
CA TRP A 229 22.77 -26.40 -39.78
C TRP A 229 22.45 -27.42 -38.69
N GLY A 230 21.59 -27.08 -37.71
CA GLY A 230 21.35 -27.91 -36.54
C GLY A 230 20.84 -29.32 -36.82
N ILE A 231 20.14 -29.55 -37.94
CA ILE A 231 19.67 -30.90 -38.34
C ILE A 231 20.83 -31.83 -38.71
N TYR A 232 21.96 -31.26 -39.15
CA TYR A 232 23.12 -31.97 -39.64
C TYR A 232 24.26 -32.10 -38.62
N LEU A 233 24.10 -31.47 -37.45
CA LEU A 233 25.06 -31.53 -36.34
C LEU A 233 24.65 -32.61 -35.35
N ASP A 234 25.64 -33.30 -34.80
CA ASP A 234 25.39 -34.31 -33.76
C ASP A 234 24.89 -33.64 -32.47
N LYS A 235 24.16 -34.38 -31.65
CA LYS A 235 23.56 -33.87 -30.40
C LYS A 235 24.57 -33.25 -29.45
N ASP A 236 25.80 -33.79 -29.41
CA ASP A 236 26.86 -33.29 -28.54
C ASP A 236 27.35 -31.89 -28.97
N ILE A 237 27.43 -31.64 -30.28
CA ILE A 237 27.85 -30.35 -30.85
C ILE A 237 26.74 -29.31 -30.67
N LEU A 238 25.48 -29.71 -30.87
CA LEU A 238 24.34 -28.85 -30.56
C LEU A 238 24.31 -28.42 -29.09
N SER A 239 24.63 -29.34 -28.17
CA SER A 239 24.73 -29.03 -26.74
C SER A 239 25.86 -28.03 -26.47
N LYS A 240 27.05 -28.26 -27.03
CA LYS A 240 28.18 -27.32 -26.93
C LYS A 240 27.84 -25.92 -27.48
N LEU A 241 27.14 -25.85 -28.62
CA LEU A 241 26.69 -24.59 -29.22
C LEU A 241 25.76 -23.81 -28.30
N LEU A 242 24.75 -24.49 -27.74
CA LEU A 242 23.80 -23.89 -26.81
C LEU A 242 24.51 -23.34 -25.56
N LEU A 243 25.47 -24.08 -25.01
CA LEU A 243 26.24 -23.64 -23.85
C LEU A 243 27.26 -22.53 -24.18
N GLY A 244 27.85 -22.54 -25.37
CA GLY A 244 28.76 -21.48 -25.83
C GLY A 244 28.04 -20.14 -26.01
N VAL A 245 26.80 -20.16 -26.52
CA VAL A 245 25.92 -18.99 -26.57
C VAL A 245 25.57 -18.48 -25.16
N ASP A 246 25.25 -19.39 -24.23
CA ASP A 246 24.99 -19.01 -22.83
C ASP A 246 26.20 -18.36 -22.17
N PHE A 247 27.40 -18.88 -22.45
CA PHE A 247 28.65 -18.35 -21.90
C PHE A 247 29.00 -16.96 -22.46
N LEU A 248 28.73 -16.70 -23.74
CA LEU A 248 28.83 -15.35 -24.33
C LEU A 248 27.88 -14.34 -23.66
N ARG A 249 26.63 -14.74 -23.41
CA ARG A 249 25.63 -13.89 -22.74
C ARG A 249 26.01 -13.56 -21.31
N GLU A 250 26.60 -14.53 -20.61
CA GLU A 250 27.12 -14.39 -19.25
C GLU A 250 28.21 -13.31 -19.20
N ASP A 251 29.20 -13.39 -20.08
CA ASP A 251 30.33 -12.46 -20.13
C ASP A 251 29.87 -11.04 -20.45
N TYR A 252 28.95 -10.86 -21.41
CA TYR A 252 28.44 -9.53 -21.75
C TYR A 252 27.88 -8.78 -20.52
N LYS A 253 27.26 -9.51 -19.57
CA LYS A 253 26.70 -8.91 -18.35
C LYS A 253 27.76 -8.48 -17.34
N LEU A 254 28.94 -9.11 -17.31
CA LEU A 254 30.05 -8.72 -16.43
C LEU A 254 30.67 -7.36 -16.81
N PHE A 255 30.54 -6.95 -18.09
CA PHE A 255 31.17 -5.73 -18.61
C PHE A 255 30.21 -4.53 -18.77
N VAL A 256 28.91 -4.69 -18.49
CA VAL A 256 27.96 -3.56 -18.52
C VAL A 256 27.99 -2.80 -17.19
N SER A 257 28.32 -1.51 -17.28
CA SER A 257 28.30 -0.55 -16.16
C SER A 257 26.97 -0.59 -15.40
N HIS A 258 27.09 -0.83 -14.09
CA HIS A 258 26.03 -0.96 -13.10
C HIS A 258 25.09 0.26 -13.06
N GLY A 259 23.91 0.12 -13.66
CA GLY A 259 22.77 0.98 -13.44
C GLY A 259 21.56 0.11 -13.11
N GLY A 260 21.12 0.14 -11.85
CA GLY A 260 19.82 -0.41 -11.48
C GLY A 260 18.75 0.32 -12.26
N GLY A 261 18.27 -0.28 -13.35
CA GLY A 261 17.23 0.29 -14.20
C GLY A 261 15.97 0.57 -13.38
N GLU A 262 15.23 1.60 -13.79
CA GLU A 262 13.93 1.94 -13.21
C GLU A 262 13.03 0.69 -13.11
N LYS A 263 12.45 0.45 -11.93
CA LYS A 263 11.49 -0.64 -11.71
C LYS A 263 10.25 -0.41 -12.59
N GLY A 264 10.21 -1.07 -13.74
CA GLY A 264 9.07 -1.06 -14.66
C GLY A 264 7.80 -1.58 -13.98
N THR A 265 6.62 -1.10 -14.40
CA THR A 265 5.35 -1.64 -13.88
C THR A 265 5.22 -3.12 -14.25
N PRO A 266 4.81 -4.02 -13.35
CA PRO A 266 4.56 -5.41 -13.70
C PRO A 266 3.56 -5.52 -14.88
N PRO A 267 3.82 -6.39 -15.87
CA PRO A 267 2.87 -6.61 -16.97
C PRO A 267 1.56 -7.20 -16.43
N VAL A 268 0.45 -6.97 -17.14
CA VAL A 268 -0.84 -7.62 -16.81
C VAL A 268 -0.74 -9.10 -17.20
N PRO A 269 -1.03 -10.04 -16.29
CA PRO A 269 -1.08 -11.46 -16.66
C PRO A 269 -2.12 -11.68 -17.78
N SER A 270 -1.67 -12.22 -18.91
CA SER A 270 -2.57 -12.81 -19.91
C SER A 270 -2.57 -14.31 -19.66
N TYR A 271 -3.75 -14.84 -19.30
CA TYR A 271 -3.95 -16.28 -19.14
C TYR A 271 -4.30 -16.94 -20.50
N ASP A 272 -4.36 -16.20 -21.61
CA ASP A 272 -4.85 -16.71 -22.90
C ASP A 272 -4.00 -17.89 -23.39
N HIS A 273 -2.68 -17.76 -23.32
CA HIS A 273 -1.77 -18.82 -23.76
C HIS A 273 -1.78 -20.03 -22.80
N GLU A 274 -2.00 -19.81 -21.51
CA GLU A 274 -2.17 -20.89 -20.52
C GLU A 274 -3.52 -21.59 -20.66
N LEU A 275 -4.60 -20.85 -20.91
CA LEU A 275 -5.94 -21.35 -21.21
C LEU A 275 -5.95 -22.15 -22.52
N GLU A 276 -5.32 -21.65 -23.59
CA GLU A 276 -5.21 -22.33 -24.87
C GLU A 276 -4.40 -23.64 -24.72
N LYS A 277 -3.27 -23.60 -24.00
CA LYS A 277 -2.47 -24.81 -23.73
C LYS A 277 -3.18 -25.79 -22.80
N LEU A 278 -3.83 -25.34 -21.73
CA LEU A 278 -4.64 -26.17 -20.85
C LEU A 278 -5.83 -26.78 -21.59
N ARG A 279 -6.46 -26.02 -22.50
CA ARG A 279 -7.52 -26.50 -23.39
C ARG A 279 -6.99 -27.60 -24.31
N LEU A 280 -5.88 -27.36 -25.01
CA LEU A 280 -5.23 -28.34 -25.88
C LEU A 280 -4.82 -29.61 -25.12
N ILE A 281 -4.31 -29.47 -23.90
CA ILE A 281 -3.93 -30.60 -23.04
C ILE A 281 -5.18 -31.36 -22.55
N LYS A 282 -6.24 -30.66 -22.12
CA LYS A 282 -7.52 -31.27 -21.74
C LYS A 282 -8.19 -31.98 -22.91
N GLU A 283 -8.13 -31.41 -24.11
CA GLU A 283 -8.64 -32.02 -25.35
C GLU A 283 -7.84 -33.28 -25.72
N LYS A 284 -6.51 -33.27 -25.57
CA LYS A 284 -5.66 -34.45 -25.77
C LYS A 284 -5.92 -35.54 -24.74
N LEU A 285 -6.08 -35.18 -23.46
CA LEU A 285 -6.43 -36.08 -22.36
C LEU A 285 -7.82 -36.69 -22.55
N ALA A 286 -8.81 -35.88 -22.96
CA ALA A 286 -10.17 -36.34 -23.27
C ALA A 286 -10.23 -37.23 -24.53
N ALA A 287 -9.27 -37.07 -25.44
CA ALA A 287 -9.13 -37.88 -26.64
C ALA A 287 -8.25 -39.14 -26.44
N GLU A 288 -7.93 -39.51 -25.19
CA GLU A 288 -7.05 -40.66 -24.82
C GLU A 288 -5.67 -40.66 -25.52
N LYS A 289 -5.20 -39.49 -25.99
CA LYS A 289 -3.87 -39.38 -26.62
C LYS A 289 -2.80 -39.28 -25.53
N ASN A 290 -1.76 -40.10 -25.68
CA ASN A 290 -0.57 -40.01 -24.81
C ASN A 290 0.06 -38.61 -24.92
N LEU A 291 0.07 -37.88 -23.81
CA LEU A 291 0.89 -36.67 -23.66
C LEU A 291 2.36 -37.04 -23.94
N SER A 292 3.06 -36.22 -24.72
CA SER A 292 4.48 -36.42 -24.97
C SER A 292 5.27 -36.39 -23.64
N LYS A 293 6.48 -36.97 -23.61
CA LYS A 293 7.34 -36.88 -22.41
C LYS A 293 7.58 -35.42 -21.99
N THR A 294 7.70 -34.49 -22.94
CA THR A 294 7.84 -33.07 -22.64
C THR A 294 6.54 -32.44 -22.12
N GLU A 295 5.37 -32.86 -22.60
CA GLU A 295 4.06 -32.38 -22.13
C GLU A 295 3.67 -32.93 -20.75
N LYS A 296 4.16 -34.13 -20.38
CA LYS A 296 3.99 -34.70 -19.02
C LYS A 296 4.88 -34.03 -17.97
N HIS A 297 6.03 -33.50 -18.38
CA HIS A 297 7.02 -32.87 -17.49
C HIS A 297 6.99 -31.34 -17.54
N PHE A 298 6.19 -30.75 -18.44
CA PHE A 298 5.90 -29.32 -18.40
C PHE A 298 5.03 -29.06 -17.17
N TYR A 299 5.35 -28.03 -16.38
CA TYR A 299 4.67 -27.65 -15.14
C TYR A 299 3.16 -27.51 -15.34
N LEU A 300 2.43 -28.62 -15.25
CA LEU A 300 0.99 -28.65 -15.36
C LEU A 300 0.43 -27.95 -14.13
N GLU A 301 -0.07 -26.74 -14.31
CA GLU A 301 -0.71 -25.99 -13.24
C GLU A 301 -2.09 -26.62 -12.92
N TYR A 302 -2.08 -27.57 -12.00
CA TYR A 302 -3.29 -28.13 -11.43
C TYR A 302 -3.78 -27.25 -10.27
N GLU A 303 -5.07 -27.36 -9.99
CA GLU A 303 -5.73 -26.60 -8.91
C GLU A 303 -5.72 -27.42 -7.62
N LYS A 304 -5.03 -26.92 -6.59
CA LYS A 304 -4.90 -27.52 -5.27
C LYS A 304 -4.69 -26.43 -4.21
N PHE A 305 -5.68 -25.54 -4.07
CA PHE A 305 -5.70 -24.51 -3.04
C PHE A 305 -5.68 -25.11 -1.64
N THR A 306 -5.11 -24.36 -0.70
CA THR A 306 -5.24 -24.64 0.73
C THR A 306 -6.52 -24.01 1.26
N GLU A 307 -7.25 -24.73 2.10
CA GLU A 307 -8.45 -24.21 2.77
C GLU A 307 -8.09 -23.19 3.84
N ASP A 308 -8.84 -22.08 3.90
CA ASP A 308 -8.64 -21.08 4.93
C ASP A 308 -9.37 -21.48 6.22
N THR A 309 -8.68 -21.42 7.35
CA THR A 309 -9.33 -21.48 8.67
C THR A 309 -10.11 -20.19 8.97
N HIS A 310 -11.09 -20.25 9.86
CA HIS A 310 -12.06 -19.16 10.08
C HIS A 310 -11.47 -17.75 10.28
N TRP A 311 -10.29 -17.62 10.89
CA TRP A 311 -9.66 -16.32 11.17
C TRP A 311 -8.80 -15.78 10.02
N ILE A 312 -8.32 -16.64 9.11
CA ILE A 312 -7.40 -16.26 8.02
C ILE A 312 -8.01 -15.23 7.04
N PRO A 313 -9.28 -15.35 6.61
CA PRO A 313 -9.91 -14.36 5.74
C PRO A 313 -10.00 -12.97 6.38
N GLU A 314 -10.15 -12.91 7.70
CA GLU A 314 -10.35 -11.68 8.46
C GLU A 314 -9.06 -10.97 8.86
N VAL A 315 -7.89 -11.49 8.47
CA VAL A 315 -6.61 -10.89 8.83
C VAL A 315 -6.46 -9.48 8.23
N VAL A 316 -6.09 -8.54 9.08
CA VAL A 316 -5.63 -7.19 8.73
C VAL A 316 -4.29 -6.97 9.41
N MET A 317 -3.25 -6.78 8.60
CA MET A 317 -1.87 -6.83 9.06
C MET A 317 -1.21 -5.45 9.02
N ILE A 318 -0.37 -5.18 10.02
CA ILE A 318 0.56 -4.05 10.01
C ILE A 318 2.00 -4.53 10.15
N ALA A 319 2.88 -4.00 9.30
CA ALA A 319 4.31 -4.27 9.34
C ALA A 319 5.03 -3.23 10.21
N LYS A 320 5.91 -3.67 11.11
CA LYS A 320 6.77 -2.78 11.89
C LYS A 320 8.22 -3.28 11.87
N ASN A 321 9.14 -2.43 11.38
CA ASN A 321 10.58 -2.60 11.62
C ASN A 321 10.85 -2.44 13.13
N VAL A 322 11.26 -3.52 13.79
CA VAL A 322 11.28 -3.64 15.24
C VAL A 322 12.21 -2.62 15.90
N PHE A 323 13.43 -2.45 15.38
CA PHE A 323 14.41 -1.54 15.96
C PHE A 323 13.98 -0.08 15.83
N VAL A 324 13.56 0.31 14.62
CA VAL A 324 13.05 1.65 14.35
C VAL A 324 11.80 1.94 15.18
N TRP A 325 10.89 0.97 15.27
CA TRP A 325 9.66 1.11 16.06
C TRP A 325 9.97 1.32 17.54
N MET A 326 10.85 0.50 18.14
CA MET A 326 11.23 0.67 19.55
C MET A 326 11.93 2.01 19.81
N HIS A 327 12.74 2.52 18.87
CA HIS A 327 13.31 3.86 18.96
C HIS A 327 12.22 4.94 18.98
N GLN A 328 11.29 4.91 18.03
CA GLN A 328 10.16 5.85 17.97
C GLN A 328 9.27 5.76 19.23
N LEU A 329 9.03 4.55 19.75
CA LEU A 329 8.31 4.37 21.01
C LEU A 329 9.08 4.96 22.18
N SER A 330 10.41 4.84 22.20
CA SER A 330 11.23 5.45 23.25
C SER A 330 11.07 6.97 23.27
N GLU A 331 11.04 7.58 22.09
CA GLU A 331 10.81 9.01 21.92
C GLU A 331 9.38 9.43 22.27
N LYS A 332 8.37 8.62 21.91
CA LYS A 332 6.96 8.86 22.23
C LYS A 332 6.69 8.80 23.73
N TYR A 333 7.18 7.77 24.43
CA TYR A 333 6.92 7.54 25.85
C TYR A 333 7.96 8.15 26.79
N LYS A 334 8.98 8.82 26.25
CA LYS A 334 10.09 9.44 27.01
C LYS A 334 10.75 8.46 28.00
N ARG A 335 10.88 7.20 27.59
CA ARG A 335 11.55 6.12 28.34
C ARG A 335 12.33 5.25 27.36
N GLU A 336 13.45 4.68 27.78
CA GLU A 336 14.24 3.81 26.92
C GLU A 336 13.55 2.44 26.73
N ILE A 337 13.27 2.07 25.47
CA ILE A 337 12.68 0.78 25.06
C ILE A 337 13.68 0.10 24.12
N LYS A 338 14.34 -0.95 24.61
CA LYS A 338 15.36 -1.71 23.87
C LYS A 338 14.97 -3.17 23.61
N ARG A 339 14.02 -3.71 24.38
CA ARG A 339 13.62 -5.12 24.35
C ARG A 339 12.13 -5.27 24.02
N LEU A 340 11.76 -6.43 23.46
CA LEU A 340 10.37 -6.72 23.05
C LEU A 340 9.39 -6.72 24.23
N ASP A 341 9.83 -7.14 25.42
CA ASP A 341 9.03 -7.12 26.66
C ASP A 341 8.77 -5.70 27.19
N GLN A 342 9.52 -4.69 26.72
CA GLN A 342 9.37 -3.29 27.14
C GLN A 342 8.39 -2.49 26.26
N ILE A 343 7.90 -3.07 25.16
CA ILE A 343 6.86 -2.45 24.32
C ILE A 343 5.63 -2.19 25.21
N PRO A 344 5.14 -0.94 25.30
CA PRO A 344 4.03 -0.58 26.18
C PRO A 344 2.72 -1.30 25.81
N ASP A 345 1.88 -1.55 26.82
CA ASP A 345 0.57 -2.17 26.63
C ASP A 345 -0.39 -1.23 25.88
N GLU A 346 -0.23 0.08 26.10
CA GLU A 346 -1.00 1.15 25.45
C GLU A 346 -0.83 1.13 23.92
N GLU A 347 0.34 0.75 23.41
CA GLU A 347 0.57 0.60 21.97
C GLU A 347 -0.17 -0.61 21.39
N LEU A 348 -0.17 -1.73 22.10
CA LEU A 348 -0.92 -2.91 21.68
C LEU A 348 -2.43 -2.65 21.71
N GLU A 349 -2.90 -1.92 22.73
CA GLU A 349 -4.30 -1.48 22.82
C GLU A 349 -4.66 -0.53 21.68
N GLN A 350 -3.76 0.39 21.31
CA GLN A 350 -3.95 1.28 20.16
C GLN A 350 -4.10 0.48 18.86
N LEU A 351 -3.24 -0.50 18.60
CA LEU A 351 -3.34 -1.38 17.43
C LEU A 351 -4.68 -2.14 17.40
N THR A 352 -5.14 -2.66 18.54
CA THR A 352 -6.44 -3.31 18.65
C THR A 352 -7.60 -2.35 18.41
N GLN A 353 -7.53 -1.12 18.93
CA GLN A 353 -8.56 -0.08 18.68
C GLN A 353 -8.66 0.28 17.19
N TRP A 354 -7.52 0.28 16.50
CA TRP A 354 -7.43 0.44 15.04
C TRP A 354 -7.90 -0.80 14.26
N ASN A 355 -8.17 -1.92 14.95
CA ASN A 355 -8.63 -3.21 14.41
C ASN A 355 -7.56 -3.99 13.63
N PHE A 356 -6.28 -3.80 13.98
CA PHE A 356 -5.25 -4.73 13.55
C PHE A 356 -5.32 -6.00 14.40
N ASN A 357 -5.37 -7.14 13.73
CA ASN A 357 -5.37 -8.47 14.36
C ASN A 357 -4.11 -9.29 13.98
N ALA A 358 -3.21 -8.70 13.19
CA ALA A 358 -1.89 -9.26 12.89
C ALA A 358 -0.80 -8.17 12.93
N LEU A 359 0.30 -8.48 13.62
CA LEU A 359 1.47 -7.61 13.75
C LEU A 359 2.70 -8.32 13.21
N TRP A 360 3.21 -7.87 12.07
CA TRP A 360 4.43 -8.38 11.46
C TRP A 360 5.65 -7.63 11.99
N LEU A 361 6.50 -8.36 12.70
CA LEU A 361 7.74 -7.86 13.28
C LEU A 361 8.91 -8.19 12.36
N ILE A 362 9.46 -7.16 11.72
CA ILE A 362 10.58 -7.31 10.79
C ILE A 362 11.90 -7.29 11.56
N GLY A 363 12.72 -8.31 11.33
CA GLY A 363 14.10 -8.39 11.82
C GLY A 363 14.25 -8.78 13.29
N ILE A 364 13.44 -9.73 13.76
CA ILE A 364 13.47 -10.29 15.14
C ILE A 364 14.54 -11.38 15.36
N TRP A 365 15.06 -11.96 14.28
CA TRP A 365 16.01 -13.08 14.33
C TRP A 365 17.45 -12.60 14.53
N GLU A 366 18.30 -13.48 15.07
CA GLU A 366 19.72 -13.22 15.28
C GLU A 366 20.45 -13.02 13.93
N ARG A 367 21.10 -11.87 13.79
CA ARG A 367 21.68 -11.42 12.52
C ARG A 367 23.18 -11.75 12.45
N SER A 368 23.66 -12.00 11.24
CA SER A 368 25.09 -12.23 10.96
C SER A 368 25.91 -10.95 11.21
N SER A 369 26.92 -11.03 12.07
CA SER A 369 27.86 -9.93 12.33
C SER A 369 28.70 -9.54 11.10
N ALA A 370 28.90 -10.46 10.17
CA ALA A 370 29.63 -10.21 8.92
C ALA A 370 28.94 -9.14 8.04
N SER A 371 27.60 -9.13 7.97
CA SER A 371 26.84 -8.12 7.21
C SER A 371 27.17 -6.70 7.67
N LYS A 372 27.25 -6.48 8.99
CA LYS A 372 27.65 -5.19 9.57
C LYS A 372 29.10 -4.84 9.22
N LYS A 373 30.03 -5.78 9.37
CA LYS A 373 31.46 -5.56 9.04
C LYS A 373 31.65 -5.12 7.59
N ILE A 374 30.97 -5.78 6.64
CA ILE A 374 31.04 -5.43 5.20
C ILE A 374 30.58 -3.99 4.96
N LYS A 375 29.44 -3.60 5.55
CA LYS A 375 28.89 -2.24 5.41
C LYS A 375 29.81 -1.18 6.01
N HIS A 376 30.46 -1.49 7.12
CA HIS A 376 31.43 -0.60 7.76
C HIS A 376 32.68 -0.42 6.89
N LEU A 377 33.20 -1.52 6.33
CA LEU A 377 34.35 -1.48 5.41
C LEU A 377 34.06 -0.73 4.12
N THR A 378 32.80 -0.69 3.67
CA THR A 378 32.37 0.04 2.46
C THR A 378 31.89 1.48 2.74
N GLY A 379 32.07 1.97 3.97
CA GLY A 379 31.89 3.38 4.34
C GLY A 379 30.60 3.73 5.10
N ASN A 380 29.72 2.76 5.39
CA ASN A 380 28.47 3.00 6.14
C ASN A 380 28.59 2.54 7.60
N ILE A 381 29.15 3.40 8.46
CA ILE A 381 29.48 3.09 9.87
C ILE A 381 28.21 3.02 10.76
N SER A 382 27.13 3.71 10.41
CA SER A 382 25.88 3.70 11.19
C SER A 382 25.00 2.49 10.93
N ALA A 383 25.23 1.75 9.84
CA ALA A 383 24.44 0.58 9.49
C ALA A 383 24.62 -0.58 10.46
N VAL A 384 23.53 -1.33 10.68
CA VAL A 384 23.56 -2.65 11.31
C VAL A 384 23.48 -3.78 10.28
N SER A 385 23.66 -5.01 10.75
CA SER A 385 23.46 -6.21 9.95
C SER A 385 22.07 -6.21 9.32
N SER A 386 22.00 -6.64 8.06
CA SER A 386 20.72 -6.81 7.35
C SER A 386 19.83 -7.77 8.13
N ALA A 387 18.54 -7.44 8.25
CA ALA A 387 17.53 -8.33 8.83
C ALA A 387 17.40 -9.68 8.09
N TYR A 388 17.86 -9.77 6.85
CA TYR A 388 17.80 -11.00 6.03
C TYR A 388 19.14 -11.73 5.91
N SER A 389 20.24 -11.16 6.42
CA SER A 389 21.51 -11.87 6.60
C SER A 389 21.52 -12.50 8.00
N LEU A 390 20.93 -13.69 8.11
CA LEU A 390 20.69 -14.36 9.39
C LEU A 390 21.84 -15.25 9.84
N TYR A 391 22.17 -15.22 11.13
CA TYR A 391 23.08 -16.18 11.75
C TYR A 391 22.36 -17.49 12.10
N ASP A 392 21.19 -17.38 12.74
CA ASP A 392 20.29 -18.49 13.10
C ASP A 392 18.86 -17.98 13.33
N TYR A 393 17.86 -18.86 13.26
CA TYR A 393 16.43 -18.53 13.53
C TYR A 393 16.11 -18.55 15.03
N VAL A 394 16.94 -17.88 15.82
CA VAL A 394 16.74 -17.64 17.25
C VAL A 394 16.38 -16.17 17.43
N ILE A 395 15.52 -15.84 18.40
CA ILE A 395 15.19 -14.45 18.71
C ILE A 395 16.45 -13.72 19.17
N ALA A 396 16.72 -12.56 18.56
CA ALA A 396 17.96 -11.85 18.79
C ALA A 396 18.18 -11.50 20.27
N ASN A 397 19.39 -11.74 20.77
CA ASN A 397 19.69 -11.50 22.19
C ASN A 397 19.56 -10.02 22.56
N GLU A 398 19.89 -9.10 21.65
CA GLU A 398 19.74 -7.65 21.86
C GLU A 398 18.27 -7.22 22.03
N LEU A 399 17.32 -8.00 21.51
CA LEU A 399 15.87 -7.79 21.66
C LEU A 399 15.30 -8.41 22.95
N GLY A 400 16.14 -9.05 23.76
CA GLY A 400 15.77 -9.70 25.01
C GLY A 400 15.55 -11.22 24.92
N GLY A 401 15.83 -11.83 23.76
CA GLY A 401 15.76 -13.27 23.53
C GLY A 401 14.35 -13.86 23.61
N GLU A 402 14.28 -15.19 23.70
CA GLU A 402 13.02 -15.94 23.66
C GLU A 402 12.00 -15.51 24.73
N HIS A 403 12.47 -15.19 25.93
CA HIS A 403 11.60 -14.75 27.03
C HIS A 403 10.87 -13.43 26.69
N ALA A 404 11.58 -12.46 26.14
CA ALA A 404 10.99 -11.17 25.78
C ALA A 404 9.97 -11.30 24.65
N PHE A 405 10.27 -12.14 23.65
CA PHE A 405 9.35 -12.46 22.56
C PHE A 405 8.09 -13.17 23.07
N GLN A 406 8.24 -14.19 23.92
CA GLN A 406 7.10 -14.94 24.45
C GLN A 406 6.20 -14.02 25.30
N ASN A 407 6.77 -13.15 26.12
CA ASN A 407 6.02 -12.15 26.86
C ASN A 407 5.20 -11.21 25.96
N LEU A 408 5.82 -10.67 24.89
CA LEU A 408 5.11 -9.82 23.92
C LEU A 408 4.00 -10.60 23.21
N LYS A 409 4.28 -11.84 22.79
CA LYS A 409 3.33 -12.73 22.12
C LYS A 409 2.09 -12.97 22.98
N ASP A 410 2.27 -13.28 24.25
CA ASP A 410 1.15 -13.54 25.16
C ASP A 410 0.31 -12.28 25.40
N ARG A 411 0.96 -11.12 25.59
CA ARG A 411 0.26 -9.83 25.75
C ARG A 411 -0.49 -9.40 24.49
N ALA A 412 0.06 -9.66 23.30
CA ALA A 412 -0.58 -9.40 22.01
C ALA A 412 -1.77 -10.36 21.78
N TRP A 413 -1.60 -11.64 22.13
CA TRP A 413 -2.61 -12.67 21.95
C TRP A 413 -3.89 -12.39 22.76
N VAL A 414 -3.75 -11.97 24.03
CA VAL A 414 -4.89 -11.57 24.88
C VAL A 414 -5.69 -10.41 24.26
N ARG A 415 -5.05 -9.59 23.42
CA ARG A 415 -5.66 -8.45 22.71
C ARG A 415 -6.12 -8.79 21.29
N GLY A 416 -6.10 -10.08 20.91
CA GLY A 416 -6.52 -10.56 19.60
C GLY A 416 -5.50 -10.35 18.47
N ILE A 417 -4.27 -9.96 18.79
CA ILE A 417 -3.20 -9.71 17.81
C ILE A 417 -2.33 -10.96 17.66
N ARG A 418 -2.22 -11.47 16.44
CA ARG A 418 -1.31 -12.56 16.06
C ARG A 418 0.01 -11.99 15.59
N LEU A 419 1.12 -12.50 16.14
CA LEU A 419 2.44 -12.11 15.66
C LEU A 419 2.76 -12.81 14.34
N ALA A 420 3.36 -12.05 13.42
CA ALA A 420 3.92 -12.53 12.17
C ALA A 420 5.42 -12.25 12.11
N SER A 421 6.14 -13.08 11.38
CA SER A 421 7.59 -12.91 11.17
C SER A 421 7.99 -13.24 9.75
N ASP A 422 9.13 -12.68 9.33
CA ASP A 422 9.81 -13.08 8.12
C ASP A 422 10.44 -14.47 8.25
N MET A 423 10.54 -15.16 7.14
CA MET A 423 11.38 -16.33 6.95
C MET A 423 12.08 -16.20 5.59
N VAL A 424 13.40 -16.31 5.59
CA VAL A 424 14.27 -16.26 4.41
C VAL A 424 14.73 -17.68 4.08
N PRO A 425 14.07 -18.38 3.13
CA PRO A 425 14.33 -19.79 2.87
C PRO A 425 15.48 -20.03 1.90
N ASN A 426 15.89 -19.00 1.14
CA ASN A 426 16.78 -19.15 0.01
C ASN A 426 18.26 -19.24 0.41
N HIS A 427 18.65 -18.48 1.44
CA HIS A 427 20.05 -18.31 1.84
C HIS A 427 20.16 -18.09 3.37
N THR A 428 21.37 -18.19 3.88
CA THR A 428 21.72 -17.71 5.24
C THR A 428 22.67 -16.51 5.14
N GLY A 429 23.02 -15.84 6.25
CA GLY A 429 24.18 -14.95 6.25
C GLY A 429 25.47 -15.70 5.92
N ILE A 430 26.49 -15.01 5.37
CA ILE A 430 27.80 -15.65 5.10
C ILE A 430 28.46 -16.16 6.38
N TYR A 431 28.27 -15.46 7.50
CA TYR A 431 28.59 -15.95 8.83
C TYR A 431 27.29 -16.43 9.48
N SER A 432 27.05 -17.74 9.40
CA SER A 432 25.88 -18.39 9.99
C SER A 432 26.27 -19.73 10.61
N LYS A 433 25.41 -20.24 11.49
CA LYS A 433 25.61 -21.55 12.10
C LYS A 433 25.77 -22.65 11.06
N TRP A 434 25.00 -22.60 9.97
CA TRP A 434 25.08 -23.61 8.91
C TRP A 434 26.35 -23.50 8.08
N VAL A 435 26.88 -22.31 7.78
CA VAL A 435 28.17 -22.19 7.06
C VAL A 435 29.34 -22.76 7.88
N ILE A 436 29.26 -22.65 9.22
CA ILE A 436 30.29 -23.16 10.13
C ILE A 436 30.16 -24.69 10.29
N GLU A 437 28.96 -25.18 10.63
CA GLU A 437 28.72 -26.57 11.04
C GLU A 437 28.33 -27.50 9.89
N LYS A 438 27.81 -26.96 8.78
CA LYS A 438 27.20 -27.71 7.67
C LYS A 438 27.55 -27.11 6.31
N SER A 439 28.84 -26.90 6.02
CA SER A 439 29.30 -26.24 4.79
C SER A 439 28.82 -26.91 3.49
N ASP A 440 28.57 -28.22 3.51
CA ASP A 440 28.09 -28.96 2.33
C ASP A 440 26.66 -28.61 1.92
N TYR A 441 25.91 -27.87 2.74
CA TYR A 441 24.54 -27.46 2.44
C TYR A 441 24.44 -26.37 1.38
N PHE A 442 25.55 -25.74 1.00
CA PHE A 442 25.57 -24.56 0.12
C PHE A 442 26.00 -24.91 -1.30
N LEU A 443 25.62 -24.05 -2.25
CA LEU A 443 26.18 -24.12 -3.61
C LEU A 443 27.64 -23.68 -3.55
N GLN A 444 28.56 -24.59 -3.90
CA GLN A 444 29.99 -24.37 -3.72
C GLN A 444 30.84 -25.03 -4.81
N ARG A 445 32.10 -24.57 -4.93
CA ARG A 445 33.15 -25.11 -5.80
C ARG A 445 34.45 -25.28 -5.02
N ASN A 446 35.32 -26.16 -5.52
CA ASN A 446 36.67 -26.36 -4.95
C ASN A 446 37.68 -25.31 -5.43
N GLU A 447 37.37 -24.60 -6.51
CA GLU A 447 38.25 -23.64 -7.16
C GLU A 447 37.49 -22.33 -7.45
N PRO A 448 38.19 -21.18 -7.52
CA PRO A 448 37.54 -19.90 -7.77
C PRO A 448 36.93 -19.88 -9.19
N PRO A 449 35.75 -19.27 -9.37
CA PRO A 449 35.07 -19.26 -10.67
C PRO A 449 35.83 -18.47 -11.74
N TYR A 450 36.57 -17.44 -11.33
CA TYR A 450 37.41 -16.63 -12.21
C TYR A 450 38.86 -16.64 -11.70
N PRO A 451 39.87 -16.80 -12.59
CA PRO A 451 41.27 -16.88 -12.19
C PRO A 451 41.82 -15.62 -11.53
N ASN A 452 41.19 -14.47 -11.75
CA ASN A 452 41.62 -13.16 -11.26
C ASN A 452 40.95 -12.75 -9.95
N TYR A 453 40.19 -13.65 -9.34
CA TYR A 453 39.60 -13.45 -8.02
C TYR A 453 40.67 -13.62 -6.95
N THR A 454 40.81 -12.62 -6.09
CA THR A 454 41.73 -12.65 -4.95
C THR A 454 40.94 -12.48 -3.66
N PHE A 455 41.39 -13.17 -2.61
CA PHE A 455 40.73 -13.21 -1.30
C PHE A 455 41.75 -12.83 -0.21
N THR A 456 42.30 -11.62 -0.32
CA THR A 456 43.31 -11.08 0.61
C THR A 456 42.73 -10.17 1.68
N GLY A 457 41.45 -9.80 1.54
CA GLY A 457 40.70 -8.98 2.48
C GLY A 457 40.53 -9.56 3.89
N PRO A 458 39.88 -8.81 4.79
CA PRO A 458 39.74 -9.17 6.20
C PRO A 458 38.87 -10.41 6.40
N ASN A 459 39.17 -11.20 7.44
CA ASN A 459 38.30 -12.29 7.88
C ASN A 459 37.00 -11.72 8.47
N LEU A 460 35.87 -12.15 7.93
CA LEU A 460 34.54 -11.71 8.36
C LEU A 460 33.93 -12.62 9.44
N SER A 461 34.43 -13.85 9.59
CA SER A 461 34.03 -14.79 10.64
C SER A 461 34.47 -14.30 12.02
N GLU A 462 33.66 -14.57 13.04
CA GLU A 462 34.03 -14.38 14.46
C GLU A 462 34.42 -15.72 15.13
N ASP A 463 34.23 -16.83 14.43
CA ASP A 463 34.57 -18.17 14.90
C ASP A 463 35.97 -18.54 14.39
N GLU A 464 36.87 -18.90 15.31
CA GLU A 464 38.28 -19.24 15.02
C GLU A 464 38.42 -20.50 14.13
N ARG A 465 37.39 -21.35 14.08
CA ARG A 465 37.39 -22.60 13.32
C ARG A 465 37.33 -22.36 11.81
N VAL A 466 36.81 -21.22 11.35
CA VAL A 466 36.55 -20.93 9.94
C VAL A 466 36.93 -19.49 9.59
N GLU A 467 37.67 -19.33 8.50
CA GLU A 467 37.98 -18.03 7.88
C GLU A 467 37.03 -17.78 6.70
N ILE A 468 36.43 -16.60 6.64
CA ILE A 468 35.47 -16.19 5.60
C ILE A 468 35.95 -14.88 4.97
N LYS A 469 36.18 -14.90 3.64
CA LYS A 469 36.67 -13.74 2.89
C LYS A 469 35.87 -13.51 1.62
N ILE A 470 35.54 -12.25 1.34
CA ILE A 470 34.93 -11.83 0.07
C ILE A 470 36.03 -11.45 -0.92
N GLU A 471 35.74 -11.59 -2.21
CA GLU A 471 36.63 -11.18 -3.29
C GLU A 471 36.98 -9.69 -3.19
N ASP A 472 38.26 -9.36 -3.39
CA ASP A 472 38.83 -8.06 -3.02
C ASP A 472 38.26 -6.87 -3.81
N LYS A 473 37.90 -7.06 -5.10
CA LYS A 473 37.37 -6.00 -5.98
C LYS A 473 35.94 -5.60 -5.61
N TYR A 474 35.26 -6.38 -4.77
CA TYR A 474 33.97 -5.99 -4.19
C TYR A 474 34.06 -4.67 -3.42
N TYR A 475 35.08 -4.52 -2.56
CA TYR A 475 35.23 -3.32 -1.71
C TYR A 475 35.47 -2.05 -2.56
N GLU A 476 36.07 -2.21 -3.73
CA GLU A 476 36.30 -1.12 -4.70
C GLU A 476 35.13 -0.93 -5.69
N ARG A 477 34.06 -1.75 -5.59
CA ARG A 477 32.90 -1.78 -6.50
C ARG A 477 33.27 -1.99 -7.97
N LYS A 478 34.35 -2.73 -8.22
CA LYS A 478 34.82 -3.07 -9.58
C LYS A 478 34.30 -4.42 -10.07
N ASP A 479 33.84 -5.28 -9.17
CA ASP A 479 33.28 -6.59 -9.46
C ASP A 479 32.08 -6.86 -8.53
N ALA A 480 31.16 -7.71 -8.98
CA ALA A 480 30.00 -8.14 -8.22
C ALA A 480 30.32 -9.25 -7.20
N ALA A 481 31.51 -9.88 -7.30
CA ALA A 481 32.00 -10.92 -6.41
C ALA A 481 30.98 -12.06 -6.22
N VAL A 482 30.86 -12.96 -7.20
CA VAL A 482 29.80 -13.98 -7.21
C VAL A 482 29.93 -15.08 -6.15
N VAL A 483 31.13 -15.22 -5.56
CA VAL A 483 31.42 -16.19 -4.49
C VAL A 483 32.25 -15.54 -3.38
N PHE A 484 32.21 -16.14 -2.19
CA PHE A 484 33.15 -15.89 -1.11
C PHE A 484 33.96 -17.16 -0.79
N GLN A 485 35.16 -16.98 -0.25
CA GLN A 485 36.03 -18.06 0.19
C GLN A 485 35.71 -18.43 1.65
N ARG A 486 35.48 -19.73 1.89
CA ARG A 486 35.48 -20.35 3.21
C ARG A 486 36.73 -21.21 3.34
N ARG A 487 37.55 -20.98 4.36
CA ARG A 487 38.69 -21.83 4.70
C ARG A 487 38.51 -22.41 6.10
N ASP A 488 38.60 -23.72 6.20
CA ASP A 488 38.62 -24.40 7.48
C ASP A 488 40.01 -24.30 8.12
N SER A 489 40.08 -23.77 9.34
CA SER A 489 41.35 -23.50 10.03
C SER A 489 42.08 -24.78 10.44
N TYR A 490 41.38 -25.90 10.65
CA TYR A 490 41.97 -27.16 11.12
C TYR A 490 42.37 -28.07 9.96
N THR A 491 41.49 -28.24 8.98
CA THR A 491 41.75 -29.14 7.84
C THR A 491 42.51 -28.42 6.72
N GLY A 492 42.44 -27.10 6.67
CA GLY A 492 42.94 -26.31 5.56
C GLY A 492 42.08 -26.39 4.30
N ASP A 493 40.92 -27.06 4.34
CA ASP A 493 40.00 -27.16 3.20
C ASP A 493 39.48 -25.77 2.80
N VAL A 494 39.55 -25.48 1.51
CA VAL A 494 39.13 -24.21 0.92
C VAL A 494 37.98 -24.48 -0.03
N LYS A 495 36.85 -23.82 0.22
CA LYS A 495 35.66 -23.85 -0.63
C LYS A 495 35.26 -22.45 -1.05
N TYR A 496 34.71 -22.33 -2.25
CA TYR A 496 34.16 -21.10 -2.78
C TYR A 496 32.65 -21.22 -2.86
N ILE A 497 31.95 -20.50 -2.00
CA ILE A 497 30.50 -20.60 -1.80
C ILE A 497 29.81 -19.44 -2.52
N TYR A 498 28.73 -19.73 -3.25
CA TYR A 498 27.96 -18.71 -3.94
C TYR A 498 27.15 -17.84 -2.98
N HIS A 499 27.10 -16.54 -3.28
CA HIS A 499 26.19 -15.62 -2.62
C HIS A 499 24.74 -15.83 -3.09
N GLY A 500 23.75 -15.46 -2.27
CA GLY A 500 22.35 -15.47 -2.69
C GLY A 500 22.11 -14.50 -3.85
N ASN A 501 21.29 -14.89 -4.81
CA ASN A 501 21.01 -14.08 -6.01
C ASN A 501 19.60 -14.42 -6.56
N ASP A 502 18.90 -13.41 -7.07
CA ASP A 502 17.57 -13.48 -7.70
C ASP A 502 17.60 -13.50 -9.24
N GLY A 503 18.80 -13.48 -9.84
CA GLY A 503 19.04 -13.39 -11.28
C GLY A 503 19.45 -12.00 -11.76
N THR A 504 19.69 -11.05 -10.84
CA THR A 504 20.31 -9.76 -11.14
C THR A 504 21.84 -9.86 -11.19
N ASN A 505 22.49 -8.86 -11.81
CA ASN A 505 23.95 -8.86 -11.97
C ASN A 505 24.69 -8.71 -10.64
N MET A 506 24.05 -8.17 -9.59
CA MET A 506 24.63 -7.99 -8.26
C MET A 506 24.05 -9.01 -7.29
N PRO A 507 24.84 -9.97 -6.77
CA PRO A 507 24.37 -10.88 -5.74
C PRO A 507 24.22 -10.14 -4.39
N TRP A 508 23.53 -10.78 -3.43
CA TRP A 508 23.48 -10.33 -2.04
C TRP A 508 24.75 -10.79 -1.31
N ASN A 509 25.83 -10.01 -1.41
CA ASN A 509 27.18 -10.39 -0.96
C ASN A 509 27.34 -10.67 0.54
N ASP A 510 26.35 -10.38 1.39
CA ASP A 510 26.34 -10.75 2.80
C ASP A 510 25.57 -12.06 3.09
N THR A 511 25.21 -12.80 2.04
CA THR A 511 24.44 -14.05 2.13
C THR A 511 25.16 -15.25 1.47
N ALA A 512 24.78 -16.47 1.84
CA ALA A 512 25.28 -17.74 1.32
C ALA A 512 24.13 -18.61 0.83
N GLN A 513 24.18 -19.03 -0.45
CA GLN A 513 23.09 -19.70 -1.15
C GLN A 513 22.99 -21.20 -0.82
N LEU A 514 21.81 -21.65 -0.40
CA LEU A 514 21.55 -23.07 -0.11
C LEU A 514 21.40 -23.91 -1.38
N ASN A 515 21.80 -25.18 -1.30
CA ASN A 515 21.68 -26.17 -2.36
C ASN A 515 20.49 -27.13 -2.12
N LEU A 516 19.32 -26.77 -2.67
CA LEU A 516 18.11 -27.60 -2.57
C LEU A 516 18.09 -28.87 -3.44
N LEU A 517 19.13 -29.14 -4.24
CA LEU A 517 19.25 -30.46 -4.88
C LEU A 517 19.55 -31.55 -3.86
N ILE A 518 20.16 -31.20 -2.71
CA ILE A 518 20.48 -32.14 -1.65
C ILE A 518 19.22 -32.40 -0.81
N PRO A 519 18.74 -33.66 -0.71
CA PRO A 519 17.52 -33.97 0.05
C PRO A 519 17.59 -33.59 1.53
N GLU A 520 18.76 -33.76 2.16
CA GLU A 520 18.99 -33.40 3.56
C GLU A 520 18.86 -31.90 3.84
N VAL A 521 19.29 -31.07 2.88
CA VAL A 521 19.13 -29.60 2.95
C VAL A 521 17.66 -29.24 2.90
N LYS A 522 16.89 -29.84 1.98
CA LYS A 522 15.44 -29.63 1.89
C LYS A 522 14.72 -30.00 3.18
N GLU A 523 14.99 -31.17 3.74
CA GLU A 523 14.37 -31.58 5.01
C GLU A 523 14.77 -30.65 6.17
N SER A 524 16.05 -30.30 6.29
CA SER A 524 16.53 -29.38 7.32
C SER A 524 15.86 -28.00 7.21
N LEU A 525 15.67 -27.51 5.99
CA LEU A 525 14.98 -26.25 5.73
C LEU A 525 13.49 -26.33 6.07
N ILE A 526 12.80 -27.42 5.72
CA ILE A 526 11.40 -27.67 6.10
C ILE A 526 11.27 -27.67 7.63
N GLN A 527 12.15 -28.38 8.33
CA GLN A 527 12.14 -28.40 9.80
C GLN A 527 12.40 -27.01 10.40
N MET A 528 13.24 -26.19 9.78
CA MET A 528 13.46 -24.80 10.18
C MET A 528 12.20 -23.94 9.97
N ILE A 529 11.53 -24.07 8.82
CA ILE A 529 10.25 -23.40 8.55
C ILE A 529 9.21 -23.81 9.61
N MET A 530 9.14 -25.10 9.95
CA MET A 530 8.24 -25.59 10.98
C MET A 530 8.62 -25.08 12.37
N HIS A 531 9.90 -24.93 12.68
CA HIS A 531 10.36 -24.31 13.92
C HIS A 531 9.87 -22.86 14.03
N VAL A 532 9.98 -22.08 12.95
CA VAL A 532 9.45 -20.71 12.87
C VAL A 532 7.92 -20.70 13.00
N ALA A 533 7.22 -21.60 12.30
CA ALA A 533 5.76 -21.70 12.32
C ALA A 533 5.18 -21.98 13.73
N ARG A 534 5.91 -22.71 14.58
CA ARG A 534 5.52 -22.93 15.98
C ARG A 534 5.62 -21.65 16.82
N LYS A 535 6.50 -20.71 16.45
CA LYS A 535 6.67 -19.42 17.14
C LYS A 535 5.65 -18.40 16.68
N THR A 536 5.45 -18.26 15.37
CA THR A 536 4.54 -17.27 14.77
C THR A 536 3.50 -17.96 13.88
N PRO A 537 2.19 -17.77 14.14
CA PRO A 537 1.13 -18.38 13.33
C PRO A 537 1.00 -17.77 11.94
N ILE A 538 1.72 -16.68 11.64
CA ILE A 538 1.74 -16.02 10.33
C ILE A 538 3.20 -15.93 9.90
N ILE A 539 3.52 -16.51 8.74
CA ILE A 539 4.88 -16.51 8.20
C ILE A 539 4.87 -15.85 6.83
N ARG A 540 5.73 -14.85 6.65
CA ARG A 540 6.01 -14.25 5.34
C ARG A 540 7.34 -14.79 4.80
N PHE A 541 7.28 -15.46 3.66
CA PHE A 541 8.46 -15.98 2.97
C PHE A 541 9.04 -14.93 2.04
N ASP A 542 10.31 -14.59 2.26
CA ASP A 542 11.08 -13.68 1.41
C ASP A 542 11.52 -14.37 0.11
N ALA A 543 11.45 -13.63 -1.00
CA ALA A 543 11.86 -14.02 -2.33
C ALA A 543 11.44 -15.46 -2.71
N ALA A 544 10.21 -15.85 -2.37
CA ALA A 544 9.74 -17.24 -2.45
C ALA A 544 9.81 -17.81 -3.88
N MET A 545 9.68 -16.94 -4.89
CA MET A 545 9.79 -17.31 -6.31
C MET A 545 11.15 -17.90 -6.68
N THR A 546 12.23 -17.56 -5.96
CA THR A 546 13.58 -18.08 -6.24
C THR A 546 13.70 -19.58 -5.99
N LEU A 547 12.87 -20.13 -5.11
CA LEU A 547 12.85 -21.55 -4.75
C LEU A 547 11.81 -22.37 -5.52
N ALA A 548 10.96 -21.72 -6.32
CA ALA A 548 10.08 -22.45 -7.21
C ALA A 548 10.93 -23.25 -8.21
N LYS A 549 10.63 -24.53 -8.39
CA LYS A 549 11.43 -25.49 -9.16
C LYS A 549 11.88 -24.95 -10.53
N LYS A 550 10.98 -24.28 -11.26
CA LYS A 550 11.25 -23.62 -12.55
C LYS A 550 12.35 -22.56 -12.46
N HIS A 551 12.29 -21.68 -11.46
CA HIS A 551 13.24 -20.59 -11.31
C HIS A 551 14.53 -21.04 -10.66
N TYR A 552 14.45 -21.97 -9.70
CA TYR A 552 15.64 -22.57 -9.10
C TYR A 552 16.50 -23.24 -10.18
N GLN A 553 15.88 -23.97 -11.12
CA GLN A 553 16.58 -24.48 -12.31
C GLN A 553 17.16 -23.34 -13.16
N ARG A 554 16.32 -22.38 -13.60
CA ARG A 554 16.76 -21.27 -14.47
C ARG A 554 17.97 -20.51 -13.91
N LEU A 555 17.99 -20.28 -12.60
CA LEU A 555 19.01 -19.48 -11.93
C LEU A 555 20.30 -20.27 -11.68
N TRP A 556 20.19 -21.44 -11.05
CA TRP A 556 21.35 -22.16 -10.52
C TRP A 556 21.82 -23.34 -11.37
N PHE A 557 20.92 -23.92 -12.18
CA PHE A 557 21.16 -25.11 -13.01
C PHE A 557 20.48 -24.96 -14.38
N PRO A 558 20.83 -23.92 -15.16
CA PRO A 558 20.10 -23.56 -16.37
C PRO A 558 20.09 -24.72 -17.38
N ALA A 559 19.04 -24.79 -18.20
CA ALA A 559 19.05 -25.72 -19.33
C ALA A 559 19.99 -25.17 -20.42
N PRO A 560 20.71 -26.04 -21.16
CA PRO A 560 21.56 -25.60 -22.27
C PRO A 560 20.80 -24.68 -23.25
N GLY A 561 21.32 -23.48 -23.48
CA GLY A 561 20.77 -22.44 -24.35
C GLY A 561 19.83 -21.44 -23.66
N SER A 562 19.68 -21.56 -22.34
CA SER A 562 18.87 -20.68 -21.50
C SER A 562 19.63 -20.06 -20.31
N GLY A 563 20.95 -20.25 -20.27
CA GLY A 563 21.86 -19.77 -19.24
C GLY A 563 22.15 -18.27 -19.30
N GLY A 564 23.17 -17.84 -18.54
CA GLY A 564 23.55 -16.43 -18.42
C GLY A 564 22.75 -15.61 -17.39
N ALA A 565 21.98 -16.26 -16.51
CA ALA A 565 21.30 -15.59 -15.41
C ALA A 565 22.26 -15.23 -14.27
N ILE A 566 23.00 -16.23 -13.76
CA ILE A 566 24.01 -16.06 -12.70
C ILE A 566 25.39 -16.38 -13.28
N PRO A 567 26.39 -15.49 -13.13
CA PRO A 567 27.72 -15.76 -13.65
C PRO A 567 28.36 -17.02 -13.04
N SER A 568 29.14 -17.72 -13.85
CA SER A 568 29.77 -19.04 -13.66
C SER A 568 28.83 -20.24 -13.46
N ARG A 569 27.51 -20.07 -13.53
CA ARG A 569 26.54 -21.17 -13.37
C ARG A 569 26.24 -21.93 -14.66
N THR A 570 26.64 -21.39 -15.82
CA THR A 570 26.58 -22.10 -17.10
C THR A 570 27.38 -23.42 -17.05
N ASP A 571 28.47 -23.45 -16.28
CA ASP A 571 29.29 -24.64 -16.01
C ASP A 571 28.49 -25.81 -15.40
N TYR A 572 27.35 -25.53 -14.75
CA TYR A 572 26.50 -26.52 -14.07
C TYR A 572 25.15 -26.73 -14.77
N SER A 573 25.09 -26.44 -16.06
CA SER A 573 23.87 -26.59 -16.85
C SER A 573 23.36 -28.03 -16.84
N MET A 574 22.05 -28.20 -16.71
CA MET A 574 21.40 -29.52 -16.63
C MET A 574 20.17 -29.55 -17.53
N THR A 575 19.97 -30.67 -18.22
CA THR A 575 18.72 -30.91 -18.95
C THR A 575 17.54 -30.99 -17.98
N LEU A 576 16.33 -30.72 -18.47
CA LEU A 576 15.11 -30.79 -17.66
C LEU A 576 14.90 -32.19 -17.04
N GLU A 577 15.24 -33.27 -17.77
CA GLU A 577 15.13 -34.64 -17.26
C GLU A 577 16.10 -34.92 -16.11
N GLN A 578 17.36 -34.51 -16.25
CA GLN A 578 18.37 -34.65 -15.20
C GLN A 578 17.99 -33.85 -13.95
N PHE A 579 17.58 -32.60 -14.13
CA PHE A 579 17.15 -31.75 -13.03
C PHE A 579 15.91 -32.32 -12.32
N ASN A 580 14.90 -32.78 -13.06
CA ASN A 580 13.70 -33.39 -12.49
C ASN A 580 13.99 -34.69 -11.72
N SER A 581 15.04 -35.43 -12.08
CA SER A 581 15.47 -36.62 -11.33
C SER A 581 16.00 -36.24 -9.94
N LEU A 582 16.80 -35.16 -9.85
CA LEU A 582 17.38 -34.67 -8.58
C LEU A 582 16.40 -33.83 -7.75
N PHE A 583 15.46 -33.16 -8.42
CA PHE A 583 14.43 -32.32 -7.81
C PHE A 583 13.04 -32.78 -8.28
N PRO A 584 12.53 -33.93 -7.81
CA PRO A 584 11.31 -34.53 -8.33
C PRO A 584 10.06 -33.71 -7.97
N ASN A 585 9.88 -33.41 -6.70
CA ASN A 585 8.72 -32.67 -6.19
C ASN A 585 9.02 -31.17 -6.09
N GLU A 586 7.95 -30.39 -6.04
CA GLU A 586 8.03 -28.95 -5.85
C GLU A 586 8.19 -28.62 -4.36
N PHE A 587 9.26 -27.91 -4.00
CA PHE A 587 9.63 -27.67 -2.59
C PHE A 587 8.50 -27.02 -1.79
N TRP A 588 7.89 -25.96 -2.33
CA TRP A 588 6.79 -25.26 -1.67
C TRP A 588 5.55 -26.13 -1.49
N ARG A 589 5.31 -27.09 -2.39
CA ARG A 589 4.20 -28.03 -2.23
C ARG A 589 4.43 -28.94 -1.05
N ASP A 590 5.64 -29.47 -0.90
CA ASP A 590 6.03 -30.31 0.24
C ASP A 590 5.90 -29.53 1.56
N VAL A 591 6.33 -28.26 1.59
CA VAL A 591 6.16 -27.37 2.75
C VAL A 591 4.68 -27.19 3.10
N VAL A 592 3.86 -26.79 2.12
CA VAL A 592 2.42 -26.52 2.33
C VAL A 592 1.68 -27.77 2.80
N ASP A 593 1.90 -28.92 2.15
CA ASP A 593 1.25 -30.18 2.53
C ASP A 593 1.64 -30.62 3.96
N ARG A 594 2.89 -30.39 4.36
CA ARG A 594 3.36 -30.70 5.71
C ARG A 594 2.78 -29.74 6.76
N ILE A 595 2.78 -28.43 6.48
CA ILE A 595 2.17 -27.43 7.36
C ILE A 595 0.66 -27.69 7.53
N ASN A 596 -0.07 -28.00 6.46
CA ASN A 596 -1.50 -28.26 6.54
C ASN A 596 -1.83 -29.53 7.35
N SER A 597 -0.98 -30.55 7.28
CA SER A 597 -1.20 -31.79 8.03
C SER A 597 -0.78 -31.69 9.50
N GLU A 598 0.31 -31.00 9.81
CA GLU A 598 0.85 -30.93 11.18
C GLU A 598 0.45 -29.66 11.95
N MET A 599 0.21 -28.54 11.26
CA MET A 599 -0.03 -27.20 11.84
C MET A 599 -1.07 -26.40 11.01
N PRO A 600 -2.34 -26.87 10.90
CA PRO A 600 -3.36 -26.28 10.02
C PRO A 600 -3.77 -24.84 10.38
N ASN A 601 -3.39 -24.35 11.56
CA ASN A 601 -3.68 -22.99 12.02
C ASN A 601 -2.58 -21.97 11.66
N VAL A 602 -1.73 -22.26 10.67
CA VAL A 602 -0.63 -21.39 10.24
C VAL A 602 -0.96 -20.75 8.89
N LEU A 603 -0.85 -19.43 8.81
CA LEU A 603 -1.03 -18.64 7.60
C LEU A 603 0.32 -18.43 6.92
N LEU A 604 0.43 -18.85 5.66
CA LEU A 604 1.65 -18.73 4.85
C LEU A 604 1.48 -17.67 3.76
N LEU A 605 2.35 -16.65 3.77
CA LEU A 605 2.38 -15.57 2.79
C LEU A 605 3.65 -15.70 1.94
N ALA A 606 3.51 -15.76 0.62
CA ALA A 606 4.65 -15.68 -0.29
C ALA A 606 4.84 -14.26 -0.79
N GLU A 607 6.04 -13.72 -0.60
CA GLU A 607 6.53 -12.69 -1.50
C GLU A 607 7.01 -13.39 -2.78
N ALA A 608 6.17 -13.35 -3.82
CA ALA A 608 6.50 -13.86 -5.13
C ALA A 608 6.13 -12.82 -6.19
N PHE A 609 7.01 -12.67 -7.17
CA PHE A 609 6.81 -11.82 -8.34
C PHE A 609 6.95 -12.65 -9.63
N TRP A 610 7.03 -11.97 -10.78
CA TRP A 610 7.25 -12.57 -12.10
C TRP A 610 6.05 -13.33 -12.68
N LEU A 611 4.82 -12.83 -12.45
CA LEU A 611 3.58 -13.42 -12.97
C LEU A 611 3.29 -14.83 -12.44
N MET A 612 3.86 -15.19 -11.28
CA MET A 612 3.69 -16.50 -10.65
C MET A 612 2.64 -16.51 -9.55
N GLU A 613 1.96 -15.40 -9.31
CA GLU A 613 1.05 -15.24 -8.17
C GLU A 613 -0.03 -16.32 -8.20
N GLY A 614 -0.64 -16.53 -9.39
CA GLY A 614 -1.58 -17.60 -9.65
C GLY A 614 -0.99 -18.99 -9.36
N TYR A 615 0.22 -19.29 -9.82
CA TYR A 615 0.90 -20.58 -9.58
C TYR A 615 1.11 -20.86 -8.08
N PHE A 616 1.58 -19.86 -7.32
CA PHE A 616 1.82 -19.98 -5.89
C PHE A 616 0.56 -20.33 -5.10
N VAL A 617 -0.56 -19.68 -5.41
CA VAL A 617 -1.79 -19.90 -4.64
C VAL A 617 -2.58 -21.10 -5.16
N ARG A 618 -2.67 -21.25 -6.48
CA ARG A 618 -3.50 -22.27 -7.14
C ARG A 618 -2.84 -23.64 -7.14
N THR A 619 -1.55 -23.73 -7.42
CA THR A 619 -0.85 -25.02 -7.57
C THR A 619 -0.02 -25.36 -6.34
N LEU A 620 0.78 -24.42 -5.84
CA LEU A 620 1.62 -24.66 -4.66
C LEU A 620 0.80 -24.69 -3.37
N GLY A 621 -0.36 -24.03 -3.35
CA GLY A 621 -1.26 -24.00 -2.21
C GLY A 621 -0.87 -22.96 -1.15
N MET A 622 -0.06 -21.97 -1.50
CA MET A 622 0.23 -20.86 -0.59
C MET A 622 -1.07 -20.13 -0.22
N HIS A 623 -1.24 -19.78 1.06
CA HIS A 623 -2.49 -19.15 1.51
C HIS A 623 -2.65 -17.75 0.94
N ARG A 624 -1.56 -16.97 0.90
CA ARG A 624 -1.54 -15.61 0.36
C ARG A 624 -0.28 -15.34 -0.46
N VAL A 625 -0.38 -14.43 -1.43
CA VAL A 625 0.74 -13.98 -2.28
C VAL A 625 0.69 -12.48 -2.50
N TYR A 626 1.84 -11.82 -2.58
CA TYR A 626 1.92 -10.38 -2.79
C TYR A 626 1.30 -9.95 -4.12
N ASN A 627 0.61 -8.80 -4.11
CA ASN A 627 0.05 -8.18 -5.31
C ASN A 627 0.72 -6.82 -5.58
N SER A 628 1.93 -6.85 -6.14
CA SER A 628 2.64 -5.62 -6.51
C SER A 628 1.95 -4.83 -7.62
N ALA A 629 1.15 -5.51 -8.45
CA ALA A 629 0.35 -4.87 -9.49
C ALA A 629 -0.67 -3.89 -8.88
N PHE A 630 -1.28 -4.21 -7.74
CA PHE A 630 -2.17 -3.28 -7.01
C PHE A 630 -1.45 -1.95 -6.74
N MET A 631 -0.30 -2.00 -6.05
CA MET A 631 0.43 -0.80 -5.65
C MET A 631 0.86 0.04 -6.87
N HIS A 632 1.59 -0.58 -7.82
CA HIS A 632 2.16 0.17 -8.94
C HIS A 632 1.11 0.69 -9.92
N MET A 633 0.06 -0.09 -10.22
CA MET A 633 -0.97 0.35 -11.17
C MET A 633 -1.87 1.42 -10.55
N MET A 634 -2.19 1.35 -9.25
CA MET A 634 -2.95 2.39 -8.58
C MET A 634 -2.14 3.69 -8.42
N MET A 635 -0.84 3.58 -8.12
CA MET A 635 0.08 4.72 -8.04
C MET A 635 0.15 5.47 -9.36
N LYS A 636 0.44 4.74 -10.46
CA LYS A 636 0.60 5.29 -11.81
C LYS A 636 -0.71 5.57 -12.55
N GLU A 637 -1.87 5.34 -11.91
CA GLU A 637 -3.20 5.48 -12.52
C GLU A 637 -3.36 4.65 -13.81
N GLU A 638 -2.71 3.49 -13.87
CA GLU A 638 -2.86 2.51 -14.96
C GLU A 638 -4.18 1.72 -14.81
N ASN A 639 -5.29 2.44 -14.61
CA ASN A 639 -6.57 1.87 -14.17
C ASN A 639 -7.10 0.79 -15.12
N LYS A 640 -6.90 1.00 -16.43
CA LYS A 640 -7.26 0.01 -17.47
C LYS A 640 -6.55 -1.33 -17.25
N LYS A 641 -5.26 -1.31 -16.91
CA LYS A 641 -4.46 -2.52 -16.68
C LYS A 641 -4.92 -3.26 -15.42
N TYR A 642 -5.13 -2.52 -14.33
CA TYR A 642 -5.58 -3.14 -13.08
C TYR A 642 -6.99 -3.71 -13.19
N ARG A 643 -7.91 -3.01 -13.86
CA ARG A 643 -9.25 -3.52 -14.17
C ARG A 643 -9.17 -4.80 -15.00
N GLN A 644 -8.33 -4.83 -16.04
CA GLN A 644 -8.15 -6.04 -16.85
C GLN A 644 -7.59 -7.20 -16.02
N LEU A 645 -6.66 -6.95 -15.09
CA LEU A 645 -6.13 -7.96 -14.18
C LEU A 645 -7.24 -8.60 -13.33
N ILE A 646 -8.13 -7.79 -12.75
CA ILE A 646 -9.28 -8.30 -11.96
C ILE A 646 -10.18 -9.16 -12.84
N ILE A 647 -10.57 -8.65 -14.01
CA ILE A 647 -11.47 -9.38 -14.93
C ILE A 647 -10.83 -10.71 -15.35
N ASN A 648 -9.59 -10.68 -15.84
CA ASN A 648 -8.85 -11.89 -16.22
C ASN A 648 -8.81 -12.91 -15.07
N THR A 649 -8.64 -12.44 -13.83
CA THR A 649 -8.62 -13.31 -12.64
C THR A 649 -9.99 -13.91 -12.35
N LEU A 650 -11.08 -13.13 -12.45
CA LEU A 650 -12.45 -13.62 -12.24
C LEU A 650 -12.92 -14.59 -13.34
N GLU A 651 -12.50 -14.35 -14.58
CA GLU A 651 -12.75 -15.23 -15.72
C GLU A 651 -12.00 -16.55 -15.57
N PHE A 652 -10.73 -16.49 -15.14
CA PHE A 652 -9.89 -17.67 -14.94
C PHE A 652 -10.27 -18.48 -13.68
N ASN A 653 -10.11 -17.88 -12.50
CA ASN A 653 -10.48 -18.49 -11.23
C ASN A 653 -10.62 -17.42 -10.12
N PRO A 654 -11.86 -17.08 -9.70
CA PRO A 654 -12.11 -16.07 -8.66
C PRO A 654 -11.41 -16.34 -7.33
N GLU A 655 -11.14 -17.61 -7.01
CA GLU A 655 -10.45 -18.02 -5.77
C GLU A 655 -9.05 -17.41 -5.64
N ILE A 656 -8.41 -17.01 -6.73
CA ILE A 656 -7.09 -16.34 -6.70
C ILE A 656 -7.21 -14.95 -6.07
N LEU A 657 -8.32 -14.23 -6.30
CA LEU A 657 -8.49 -12.85 -5.86
C LEU A 657 -8.41 -12.73 -4.33
N LYS A 658 -9.03 -13.65 -3.57
CA LYS A 658 -8.95 -13.66 -2.09
C LYS A 658 -7.58 -14.06 -1.54
N ARG A 659 -6.63 -14.44 -2.40
CA ARG A 659 -5.29 -14.86 -2.01
C ARG A 659 -4.27 -13.73 -2.14
N TYR A 660 -4.62 -12.63 -2.78
CA TYR A 660 -3.71 -11.49 -2.87
C TYR A 660 -3.50 -10.80 -1.53
N VAL A 661 -2.28 -10.34 -1.29
CA VAL A 661 -1.94 -9.36 -0.26
C VAL A 661 -1.91 -8.00 -0.95
N ASN A 662 -2.90 -7.16 -0.66
CA ASN A 662 -2.98 -5.81 -1.20
C ASN A 662 -2.30 -4.86 -0.22
N PHE A 663 -1.38 -4.04 -0.72
CA PHE A 663 -0.61 -3.08 0.09
C PHE A 663 -0.32 -1.80 -0.69
N MET A 664 -0.17 -0.69 0.02
CA MET A 664 0.24 0.60 -0.55
C MET A 664 1.75 0.85 -0.40
N SER A 665 2.40 0.15 0.53
CA SER A 665 3.83 0.19 0.73
C SER A 665 4.28 -1.10 1.43
N ASN A 666 5.54 -1.48 1.21
CA ASN A 666 6.23 -2.54 1.93
C ASN A 666 7.64 -2.01 2.29
N PRO A 667 8.47 -2.78 3.03
CA PRO A 667 9.81 -2.32 3.41
C PRO A 667 10.77 -1.99 2.25
N ASP A 668 10.58 -2.61 1.08
CA ASP A 668 11.47 -2.47 -0.08
C ASP A 668 11.03 -1.37 -1.07
N GLU A 669 9.79 -0.89 -0.94
CA GLU A 669 9.19 0.16 -1.76
C GLU A 669 9.14 1.50 -1.02
N GLU A 670 8.85 2.58 -1.75
CA GLU A 670 8.69 3.91 -1.14
C GLU A 670 7.52 3.96 -0.16
N THR A 671 7.52 4.93 0.75
CA THR A 671 6.42 5.08 1.72
C THR A 671 5.10 5.41 1.04
N ALA A 672 3.98 4.99 1.62
CA ALA A 672 2.65 5.23 1.05
C ALA A 672 2.37 6.74 0.87
N VAL A 673 2.89 7.59 1.76
CA VAL A 673 2.75 9.05 1.65
C VAL A 673 3.53 9.59 0.45
N ASN A 674 4.76 9.12 0.21
CA ASN A 674 5.55 9.57 -0.94
C ASN A 674 4.94 9.10 -2.27
N GLN A 675 4.30 7.91 -2.28
CA GLN A 675 3.70 7.35 -3.48
C GLN A 675 2.30 7.90 -3.80
N PHE A 676 1.44 8.11 -2.79
CA PHE A 676 0.02 8.46 -2.97
C PHE A 676 -0.38 9.83 -2.41
N GLY A 677 0.54 10.52 -1.72
CA GLY A 677 0.26 11.75 -0.99
C GLY A 677 -0.54 11.51 0.29
N LYS A 678 -1.20 12.57 0.79
CA LYS A 678 -2.02 12.57 2.02
C LYS A 678 -3.49 12.92 1.79
N GLY A 679 -3.87 13.13 0.52
CA GLY A 679 -5.20 13.58 0.10
C GLY A 679 -6.15 12.43 -0.21
N ASP A 680 -7.17 12.71 -1.01
CA ASP A 680 -8.24 11.74 -1.30
C ASP A 680 -7.77 10.52 -2.11
N LYS A 681 -6.73 10.65 -2.95
CA LYS A 681 -6.13 9.50 -3.65
C LYS A 681 -5.62 8.45 -2.66
N TYR A 682 -4.91 8.86 -1.60
CA TYR A 682 -4.44 7.95 -0.56
C TYR A 682 -5.60 7.18 0.07
N PHE A 683 -6.65 7.88 0.51
CA PHE A 683 -7.80 7.26 1.18
C PHE A 683 -8.62 6.40 0.23
N GLY A 684 -8.80 6.81 -1.03
CA GLY A 684 -9.46 6.00 -2.05
C GLY A 684 -8.74 4.68 -2.31
N VAL A 685 -7.41 4.72 -2.44
CA VAL A 685 -6.59 3.50 -2.59
C VAL A 685 -6.60 2.65 -1.31
N ALA A 686 -6.57 3.26 -0.12
CA ALA A 686 -6.68 2.52 1.15
C ALA A 686 -8.05 1.83 1.30
N VAL A 687 -9.14 2.47 0.86
CA VAL A 687 -10.47 1.84 0.80
C VAL A 687 -10.45 0.66 -0.16
N MET A 688 -9.87 0.81 -1.36
CA MET A 688 -9.71 -0.31 -2.31
C MET A 688 -8.91 -1.45 -1.71
N MET A 689 -7.81 -1.15 -1.01
CA MET A 689 -6.95 -2.13 -0.36
C MET A 689 -7.71 -2.96 0.68
N LEU A 690 -8.60 -2.32 1.45
CA LEU A 690 -9.39 -2.97 2.50
C LEU A 690 -10.63 -3.72 1.97
N THR A 691 -11.28 -3.18 0.96
CA THR A 691 -12.60 -3.64 0.49
C THR A 691 -12.53 -4.65 -0.65
N MET A 692 -11.38 -4.75 -1.34
CA MET A 692 -11.12 -5.86 -2.25
C MET A 692 -10.90 -7.17 -1.47
N PRO A 693 -11.30 -8.33 -2.01
CA PRO A 693 -10.92 -9.62 -1.46
C PRO A 693 -9.40 -9.78 -1.40
N GLY A 694 -8.92 -10.53 -0.41
CA GLY A 694 -7.48 -10.64 -0.12
C GLY A 694 -7.08 -10.01 1.21
N LEU A 695 -5.83 -10.15 1.61
CA LEU A 695 -5.29 -9.67 2.88
C LEU A 695 -4.82 -8.21 2.73
N PRO A 696 -5.39 -7.24 3.45
CA PRO A 696 -4.85 -5.88 3.50
C PRO A 696 -3.63 -5.80 4.43
N MET A 697 -2.55 -5.21 3.94
CA MET A 697 -1.31 -4.98 4.69
C MET A 697 -0.91 -3.50 4.70
N PHE A 698 -0.73 -2.95 5.90
CA PHE A 698 -0.24 -1.60 6.12
C PHE A 698 1.27 -1.60 6.38
N GLY A 699 1.97 -0.66 5.76
CA GLY A 699 3.41 -0.46 5.97
C GLY A 699 3.74 0.22 7.30
N HIS A 700 5.02 0.17 7.69
CA HIS A 700 5.51 0.88 8.87
C HIS A 700 5.35 2.40 8.68
N GLY A 701 4.74 3.08 9.65
CA GLY A 701 4.56 4.54 9.62
C GLY A 701 3.45 5.04 8.68
N GLN A 702 2.72 4.13 8.02
CA GLN A 702 1.71 4.48 7.02
C GLN A 702 0.53 5.28 7.61
N ILE A 703 0.13 4.99 8.85
CA ILE A 703 -1.02 5.64 9.53
C ILE A 703 -0.58 7.02 10.04
N GLU A 704 0.62 7.07 10.61
CA GLU A 704 1.25 8.26 11.17
C GLU A 704 1.71 9.24 10.09
N GLY A 705 1.89 8.76 8.85
CA GLY A 705 2.25 9.56 7.69
C GLY A 705 3.74 9.83 7.56
N PHE A 706 4.58 8.92 8.05
CA PHE A 706 6.04 9.01 7.97
C PHE A 706 6.52 8.85 6.52
N SER A 707 7.47 9.70 6.14
CA SER A 707 8.04 9.78 4.80
C SER A 707 9.36 9.03 4.69
N GLU A 708 10.08 8.80 5.80
CA GLU A 708 11.34 8.07 5.80
C GLU A 708 11.11 6.59 5.47
N LYS A 709 11.86 6.08 4.48
CA LYS A 709 11.89 4.68 4.11
C LYS A 709 12.96 3.95 4.91
N TYR A 710 12.58 2.86 5.56
CA TYR A 710 13.49 2.05 6.38
C TYR A 710 13.89 0.77 5.67
N GLY A 711 15.16 0.69 5.25
CA GLY A 711 15.78 -0.55 4.81
C GLY A 711 16.01 -1.54 5.95
N MET A 712 16.55 -2.71 5.62
CA MET A 712 16.79 -3.82 6.57
C MET A 712 17.93 -3.55 7.56
N GLU A 713 18.72 -2.52 7.31
CA GLU A 713 19.94 -2.11 8.03
C GLU A 713 19.74 -0.96 9.02
N TYR A 714 18.51 -0.46 9.16
CA TYR A 714 18.20 0.68 10.02
C TYR A 714 17.99 0.22 11.47
N LYS A 715 18.66 0.89 12.41
CA LYS A 715 18.49 0.68 13.87
C LYS A 715 17.56 1.70 14.51
N GLN A 716 17.43 2.87 13.92
CA GLN A 716 16.61 3.97 14.42
C GLN A 716 16.15 4.82 13.23
N ALA A 717 15.13 5.64 13.45
CA ALA A 717 14.78 6.68 12.50
C ALA A 717 15.88 7.75 12.50
N TYR A 718 16.26 8.25 11.32
CA TYR A 718 17.17 9.38 11.22
C TYR A 718 16.42 10.70 11.23
N TYR A 719 15.18 10.71 10.76
CA TYR A 719 14.30 11.86 10.81
C TYR A 719 13.42 11.82 12.05
N ASN A 720 13.35 12.96 12.74
CA ASN A 720 12.42 13.15 13.85
C ASN A 720 11.07 13.62 13.29
N GLU A 721 10.34 12.68 12.69
CA GLU A 721 9.02 12.94 12.10
C GLU A 721 7.93 12.92 13.19
N ILE A 722 7.04 13.93 13.14
CA ILE A 722 5.88 14.01 14.03
C ILE A 722 4.67 13.42 13.28
N PRO A 723 3.83 12.58 13.92
CA PRO A 723 2.62 12.07 13.30
C PRO A 723 1.71 13.17 12.76
N ASP A 724 1.15 12.95 11.57
CA ASP A 724 0.17 13.83 10.96
C ASP A 724 -1.22 13.58 11.58
N GLU A 725 -1.58 14.38 12.58
CA GLU A 725 -2.84 14.23 13.33
C GLU A 725 -4.09 14.26 12.43
N HIS A 726 -4.06 15.03 11.33
CA HIS A 726 -5.19 15.05 10.38
C HIS A 726 -5.30 13.74 9.60
N LEU A 727 -4.16 13.18 9.17
CA LEU A 727 -4.12 11.86 8.52
C LEU A 727 -4.61 10.75 9.47
N VAL A 728 -4.16 10.75 10.73
CA VAL A 728 -4.60 9.79 11.76
C VAL A 728 -6.09 9.94 12.06
N TRP A 729 -6.59 11.19 12.17
CA TRP A 729 -8.01 11.47 12.36
C TRP A 729 -8.86 10.93 11.20
N ARG A 730 -8.44 11.13 9.94
CA ARG A 730 -9.14 10.58 8.78
C ARG A 730 -9.11 9.05 8.77
N HIS A 731 -8.01 8.40 9.15
CA HIS A 731 -7.98 6.94 9.31
C HIS A 731 -9.01 6.45 10.33
N ASN A 732 -9.10 7.10 11.50
CA ASN A 732 -10.09 6.80 12.52
C ASN A 732 -11.53 6.92 12.01
N LYS A 733 -11.80 7.93 11.17
CA LYS A 733 -13.13 8.21 10.63
C LYS A 733 -13.50 7.32 9.45
N GLU A 734 -12.58 7.10 8.52
CA GLU A 734 -12.86 6.53 7.20
C GLU A 734 -12.35 5.08 7.04
N ILE A 735 -11.23 4.70 7.64
CA ILE A 735 -10.54 3.43 7.37
C ILE A 735 -10.81 2.37 8.44
N PHE A 736 -10.59 2.69 9.71
CA PHE A 736 -10.73 1.72 10.81
C PHE A 736 -12.15 1.15 10.99
N PRO A 737 -13.25 1.89 10.73
CA PRO A 737 -14.58 1.30 10.77
C PRO A 737 -14.78 0.21 9.69
N LEU A 738 -14.19 0.38 8.50
CA LEU A 738 -14.26 -0.64 7.44
C LEU A 738 -13.46 -1.90 7.83
N MET A 739 -12.36 -1.75 8.55
CA MET A 739 -11.59 -2.90 9.07
C MET A 739 -12.43 -3.77 10.03
N LYS A 740 -13.38 -3.20 10.78
CA LYS A 740 -14.30 -3.98 11.63
C LYS A 740 -15.29 -4.83 10.83
N MET A 741 -15.53 -4.45 9.58
CA MET A 741 -16.48 -5.10 8.68
C MET A 741 -15.77 -6.05 7.71
N ARG A 742 -14.57 -6.51 8.08
CA ARG A 742 -13.68 -7.29 7.21
C ARG A 742 -14.33 -8.59 6.70
N HIS A 743 -15.22 -9.20 7.46
CA HIS A 743 -15.99 -10.39 7.06
C HIS A 743 -16.78 -10.15 5.76
N LEU A 744 -17.21 -8.92 5.47
CA LEU A 744 -17.95 -8.55 4.25
C LEU A 744 -17.08 -8.48 3.00
N PHE A 745 -15.79 -8.21 3.16
CA PHE A 745 -14.88 -7.93 2.04
C PHE A 745 -13.98 -9.12 1.72
N SER A 746 -13.77 -10.03 2.67
CA SER A 746 -12.70 -11.04 2.60
C SER A 746 -12.88 -12.14 1.56
N GLN A 747 -14.12 -12.50 1.26
CA GLN A 747 -14.44 -13.65 0.41
C GLN A 747 -14.85 -13.27 -1.01
N VAL A 748 -14.84 -14.25 -1.91
CA VAL A 748 -15.15 -14.08 -3.34
C VAL A 748 -16.45 -14.73 -3.79
N GLU A 749 -17.14 -15.51 -2.94
CA GLU A 749 -18.31 -16.28 -3.40
C GLU A 749 -19.43 -15.37 -3.96
N ASN A 750 -19.67 -14.24 -3.29
CA ASN A 750 -20.65 -13.22 -3.70
C ASN A 750 -20.01 -11.95 -4.27
N PHE A 751 -18.70 -11.95 -4.54
CA PHE A 751 -18.01 -10.79 -5.09
C PHE A 751 -18.34 -10.59 -6.57
N GLU A 752 -18.81 -9.40 -6.93
CA GLU A 752 -19.17 -9.04 -8.29
C GLU A 752 -18.52 -7.72 -8.67
N PHE A 753 -17.86 -7.68 -9.82
CA PHE A 753 -17.20 -6.50 -10.37
C PHE A 753 -18.02 -5.96 -11.55
N TYR A 754 -18.10 -4.64 -11.74
CA TYR A 754 -19.02 -4.01 -12.69
C TYR A 754 -18.32 -3.13 -13.73
N ASP A 755 -18.97 -3.02 -14.89
CA ASP A 755 -18.62 -2.02 -15.90
C ASP A 755 -19.33 -0.71 -15.57
N PHE A 756 -18.54 0.36 -15.42
CA PHE A 756 -19.06 1.71 -15.25
C PHE A 756 -19.27 2.36 -16.61
N TYR A 757 -20.52 2.61 -16.99
CA TYR A 757 -20.86 3.24 -18.26
C TYR A 757 -21.04 4.74 -18.08
N GLU A 758 -20.27 5.53 -18.83
CA GLU A 758 -20.46 6.98 -18.92
C GLU A 758 -21.74 7.29 -19.71
N ARG A 759 -22.21 8.54 -19.63
CA ARG A 759 -23.35 9.04 -20.45
C ARG A 759 -23.15 8.82 -21.97
N SER A 760 -21.90 8.70 -22.43
CA SER A 760 -21.54 8.42 -23.82
C SER A 760 -21.76 6.95 -24.25
N GLY A 761 -22.07 6.05 -23.30
CA GLY A 761 -22.16 4.61 -23.51
C GLY A 761 -20.80 3.88 -23.53
N LYS A 762 -19.68 4.59 -23.35
CA LYS A 762 -18.35 3.98 -23.19
C LYS A 762 -18.11 3.55 -21.75
N VAL A 763 -17.36 2.46 -21.58
CA VAL A 763 -16.92 2.00 -20.25
C VAL A 763 -15.78 2.90 -19.77
N SER A 764 -15.97 3.55 -18.63
CA SER A 764 -14.90 4.28 -17.96
C SER A 764 -13.97 3.30 -17.26
N HIS A 765 -12.67 3.40 -17.53
CA HIS A 765 -11.67 2.58 -16.86
C HIS A 765 -11.22 3.18 -15.52
N ASN A 766 -11.58 4.44 -15.23
CA ASN A 766 -11.13 5.14 -14.02
C ASN A 766 -11.97 4.79 -12.79
N VAL A 767 -13.21 4.36 -13.00
CA VAL A 767 -14.12 3.99 -11.91
C VAL A 767 -14.08 2.49 -11.67
N PHE A 768 -13.64 2.10 -10.48
CA PHE A 768 -13.78 0.75 -9.97
C PHE A 768 -15.10 0.62 -9.23
N ALA A 769 -15.93 -0.34 -9.61
CA ALA A 769 -17.20 -0.61 -8.96
C ALA A 769 -17.37 -2.10 -8.69
N PHE A 770 -17.67 -2.46 -7.46
CA PHE A 770 -17.91 -3.86 -7.07
C PHE A 770 -18.82 -3.97 -5.87
N SER A 771 -19.46 -5.12 -5.73
CA SER A 771 -20.30 -5.48 -4.60
C SER A 771 -19.81 -6.77 -3.96
N ASN A 772 -20.13 -6.94 -2.69
CA ASN A 772 -19.93 -8.20 -1.99
C ASN A 772 -21.06 -8.42 -0.99
N ARG A 773 -21.20 -9.65 -0.51
CA ARG A 773 -22.25 -10.02 0.45
C ARG A 773 -21.79 -11.13 1.38
N ALA A 774 -22.03 -10.95 2.67
CA ALA A 774 -21.96 -12.02 3.66
C ALA A 774 -23.31 -12.13 4.39
N GLY A 775 -23.94 -13.31 4.33
CA GLY A 775 -25.30 -13.49 4.86
C GLY A 775 -26.30 -12.54 4.17
N ASN A 776 -26.97 -11.71 4.98
CA ASN A 776 -27.94 -10.71 4.51
C ASN A 776 -27.34 -9.30 4.33
N GLU A 777 -26.06 -9.12 4.66
CA GLU A 777 -25.38 -7.82 4.57
C GLU A 777 -24.73 -7.68 3.20
N SER A 778 -25.20 -6.73 2.41
CA SER A 778 -24.66 -6.39 1.09
C SER A 778 -23.91 -5.06 1.14
N ILE A 779 -22.86 -4.93 0.33
CA ILE A 779 -22.09 -3.70 0.18
C ILE A 779 -21.91 -3.36 -1.29
N LEU A 780 -21.79 -2.08 -1.60
CA LEU A 780 -21.43 -1.59 -2.93
C LEU A 780 -20.36 -0.52 -2.79
N VAL A 781 -19.21 -0.73 -3.42
CA VAL A 781 -18.06 0.17 -3.39
C VAL A 781 -17.85 0.74 -4.79
N LEU A 782 -17.70 2.06 -4.87
CA LEU A 782 -17.32 2.77 -6.08
C LEU A 782 -16.14 3.68 -5.77
N TYR A 783 -15.13 3.71 -6.63
CA TYR A 783 -13.98 4.59 -6.50
C TYR A 783 -13.51 5.09 -7.85
N ASN A 784 -13.40 6.41 -8.01
CA ASN A 784 -12.81 7.06 -9.17
C ASN A 784 -11.30 7.29 -8.93
N ASN A 785 -10.42 6.44 -9.47
CA ASN A 785 -8.96 6.62 -9.36
C ASN A 785 -8.42 7.57 -10.44
N SER A 786 -8.96 8.78 -10.52
CA SER A 786 -8.51 9.82 -11.45
C SER A 786 -8.75 11.20 -10.85
N TYR A 787 -8.01 12.20 -11.30
CA TYR A 787 -8.22 13.60 -10.95
C TYR A 787 -9.53 14.17 -11.53
N TYR A 788 -10.03 13.63 -12.65
CA TYR A 788 -11.22 14.15 -13.33
C TYR A 788 -12.51 13.64 -12.72
N GLU A 789 -13.56 14.46 -12.71
CA GLU A 789 -14.90 14.03 -12.34
C GLU A 789 -15.49 13.08 -13.41
N THR A 790 -16.39 12.20 -12.99
CA THR A 790 -17.01 11.20 -13.86
C THR A 790 -18.46 10.96 -13.43
N GLU A 791 -19.36 10.91 -14.41
CA GLU A 791 -20.78 10.64 -14.21
C GLU A 791 -21.25 9.48 -15.09
N GLY A 792 -22.02 8.57 -14.52
CA GLY A 792 -22.46 7.38 -15.23
C GLY A 792 -23.28 6.45 -14.35
N TYR A 793 -23.37 5.19 -14.76
CA TYR A 793 -24.15 4.17 -14.07
C TYR A 793 -23.50 2.79 -14.17
N ILE A 794 -23.88 1.91 -13.24
CA ILE A 794 -23.55 0.48 -13.26
C ILE A 794 -24.84 -0.33 -13.38
N GLN A 795 -24.83 -1.37 -14.21
CA GLN A 795 -26.02 -2.19 -14.44
C GLN A 795 -25.72 -3.69 -14.48
N TYR A 796 -24.69 -4.09 -15.22
CA TYR A 796 -24.31 -5.50 -15.41
C TYR A 796 -22.94 -5.76 -14.80
N SER A 797 -22.79 -6.92 -14.14
CA SER A 797 -21.49 -7.41 -13.72
C SER A 797 -20.64 -7.89 -14.89
N CYS A 798 -19.32 -7.89 -14.73
CA CYS A 798 -18.40 -8.52 -15.67
C CYS A 798 -18.59 -10.04 -15.69
N TYR A 799 -18.00 -10.71 -16.68
CA TYR A 799 -17.99 -12.16 -16.72
C TYR A 799 -17.19 -12.73 -15.55
N ARG A 800 -17.69 -13.81 -14.95
CA ARG A 800 -16.99 -14.59 -13.92
C ARG A 800 -17.28 -16.08 -14.07
N THR A 801 -16.31 -16.92 -13.75
CA THR A 801 -16.52 -18.38 -13.73
C THR A 801 -17.11 -18.83 -12.39
N ASN A 802 -18.34 -19.38 -12.41
CA ASN A 802 -19.00 -19.91 -11.21
C ASN A 802 -18.77 -21.42 -11.09
N LYS A 803 -18.18 -21.87 -9.97
CA LYS A 803 -17.91 -23.30 -9.67
C LYS A 803 -18.95 -23.98 -8.76
N GLY A 804 -20.00 -23.28 -8.35
CA GLY A 804 -21.10 -23.84 -7.55
C GLY A 804 -22.04 -24.79 -8.34
N THR A 805 -23.06 -25.33 -7.68
CA THR A 805 -24.03 -26.33 -8.21
C THR A 805 -24.80 -25.89 -9.48
N ASN A 806 -24.76 -24.61 -9.84
CA ASN A 806 -25.37 -24.08 -11.05
C ASN A 806 -24.32 -23.61 -12.07
N LYS A 807 -23.76 -24.54 -12.85
CA LYS A 807 -22.91 -24.25 -14.03
C LYS A 807 -23.59 -23.38 -15.10
N ASN A 808 -24.92 -23.22 -15.04
CA ASN A 808 -25.71 -22.37 -15.95
C ASN A 808 -25.62 -20.85 -15.64
N LEU A 809 -24.83 -20.42 -14.65
CA LEU A 809 -24.70 -19.02 -14.20
C LEU A 809 -23.44 -18.31 -14.72
N ASN A 810 -22.77 -18.82 -15.75
CA ASN A 810 -21.63 -18.16 -16.40
C ASN A 810 -22.11 -17.04 -17.35
N ARG A 811 -22.85 -16.06 -16.82
CA ARG A 811 -23.31 -14.88 -17.57
C ARG A 811 -23.27 -13.63 -16.69
N PRO A 812 -23.05 -12.44 -17.27
CA PRO A 812 -23.28 -11.16 -16.60
C PRO A 812 -24.63 -11.12 -15.89
N ARG A 813 -24.65 -10.68 -14.63
CA ARG A 813 -25.89 -10.55 -13.83
C ARG A 813 -26.23 -9.09 -13.63
N LYS A 814 -27.52 -8.79 -13.48
CA LYS A 814 -27.96 -7.42 -13.19
C LYS A 814 -27.72 -7.08 -11.72
N LEU A 815 -27.40 -5.82 -11.44
CA LEU A 815 -27.13 -5.33 -10.08
C LEU A 815 -28.25 -5.67 -9.08
N PHE A 816 -29.51 -5.47 -9.47
CA PHE A 816 -30.66 -5.74 -8.58
C PHE A 816 -30.77 -7.22 -8.19
N GLU A 817 -30.40 -8.16 -9.09
CA GLU A 817 -30.39 -9.59 -8.80
C GLU A 817 -29.29 -9.95 -7.78
N ILE A 818 -28.14 -9.27 -7.86
CA ILE A 818 -26.99 -9.50 -6.99
C ILE A 818 -27.27 -8.95 -5.58
N LEU A 819 -27.87 -7.76 -5.50
CA LEU A 819 -28.24 -7.12 -4.24
C LEU A 819 -29.55 -7.66 -3.61
N ASN A 820 -30.24 -8.60 -4.28
CA ASN A 820 -31.56 -9.13 -3.92
C ASN A 820 -32.64 -8.03 -3.77
N PHE A 821 -32.76 -7.13 -4.75
CA PHE A 821 -33.83 -6.13 -4.77
C PHE A 821 -35.05 -6.61 -5.57
N GLU A 822 -36.25 -6.28 -5.09
CA GLU A 822 -37.53 -6.51 -5.76
C GLU A 822 -37.77 -5.43 -6.82
N PRO A 823 -37.98 -5.80 -8.10
CA PRO A 823 -38.09 -4.85 -9.22
C PRO A 823 -39.50 -4.24 -9.35
N LYS A 824 -40.15 -3.87 -8.25
CA LYS A 824 -41.53 -3.38 -8.20
C LYS A 824 -41.59 -1.92 -7.73
N LEU A 825 -42.64 -1.20 -8.14
CA LEU A 825 -42.82 0.24 -7.83
C LEU A 825 -42.90 0.54 -6.32
N ASN A 826 -43.56 -0.32 -5.55
CA ASN A 826 -43.78 -0.10 -4.12
C ASN A 826 -42.57 -0.49 -3.25
N TYR A 827 -41.47 -0.94 -3.84
CA TYR A 827 -40.27 -1.35 -3.09
C TYR A 827 -39.19 -0.28 -3.23
N PHE A 828 -38.80 0.28 -2.09
CA PHE A 828 -37.71 1.22 -1.96
C PHE A 828 -36.59 0.62 -1.12
N TYR A 829 -35.37 1.08 -1.34
CA TYR A 829 -34.19 0.63 -0.62
C TYR A 829 -33.46 1.83 -0.05
N SER A 830 -33.12 1.77 1.23
CA SER A 830 -32.25 2.77 1.85
C SER A 830 -30.85 2.24 2.02
N TYR A 831 -29.83 3.10 1.85
CA TYR A 831 -28.44 2.77 2.18
C TYR A 831 -27.76 3.97 2.84
N THR A 832 -26.68 3.70 3.58
CA THR A 832 -25.84 4.74 4.19
C THR A 832 -24.50 4.82 3.46
N ASP A 833 -24.10 6.01 3.01
CA ASP A 833 -22.74 6.22 2.52
C ASP A 833 -21.77 6.33 3.70
N HIS A 834 -20.79 5.44 3.76
CA HIS A 834 -19.79 5.38 4.82
C HIS A 834 -19.01 6.69 5.00
N ARG A 835 -18.67 7.39 3.91
CA ARG A 835 -17.83 8.59 4.01
C ARG A 835 -18.58 9.78 4.59
N THR A 836 -19.80 10.01 4.09
CA THR A 836 -20.62 11.17 4.49
C THR A 836 -21.56 10.88 5.66
N GLN A 837 -21.80 9.61 5.97
CA GLN A 837 -22.80 9.13 6.93
C GLN A 837 -24.25 9.55 6.57
N LEU A 838 -24.49 9.96 5.31
CA LEU A 838 -25.82 10.29 4.82
C LEU A 838 -26.53 9.03 4.33
N GLN A 839 -27.84 9.00 4.57
CA GLN A 839 -28.76 8.00 4.05
C GLN A 839 -29.34 8.45 2.70
N TYR A 840 -29.48 7.50 1.79
CA TYR A 840 -30.04 7.70 0.46
C TYR A 840 -31.18 6.71 0.23
N LEU A 841 -32.17 7.12 -0.56
CA LEU A 841 -33.31 6.30 -0.94
C LEU A 841 -33.23 5.95 -2.43
N LEU A 842 -33.49 4.69 -2.76
CA LEU A 842 -33.46 4.12 -4.10
C LEU A 842 -34.81 3.49 -4.43
N SER A 843 -35.24 3.54 -5.68
CA SER A 843 -36.39 2.77 -6.18
C SER A 843 -35.95 1.41 -6.71
N GLY A 844 -36.60 0.33 -6.27
CA GLY A 844 -36.31 -1.03 -6.75
C GLY A 844 -36.55 -1.18 -8.26
N LYS A 845 -37.59 -0.52 -8.80
CA LYS A 845 -37.86 -0.49 -10.24
C LYS A 845 -36.77 0.24 -11.02
N GLU A 846 -36.39 1.45 -10.59
CA GLU A 846 -35.39 2.25 -11.32
C GLU A 846 -34.04 1.54 -11.35
N ILE A 847 -33.60 0.92 -10.25
CA ILE A 847 -32.36 0.14 -10.23
C ILE A 847 -32.42 -1.07 -11.19
N ALA A 848 -33.59 -1.68 -11.39
CA ALA A 848 -33.74 -2.82 -12.30
C ALA A 848 -33.73 -2.42 -13.79
N GLU A 849 -34.28 -1.24 -14.11
CA GLU A 849 -34.39 -0.70 -15.47
C GLU A 849 -33.14 0.08 -15.89
N ASP A 850 -32.71 1.04 -15.08
CA ASP A 850 -31.65 2.02 -15.39
C ASP A 850 -30.31 1.74 -14.70
N GLY A 851 -30.27 0.84 -13.71
CA GLY A 851 -29.08 0.58 -12.89
C GLY A 851 -28.82 1.64 -11.82
N PHE A 852 -27.63 1.62 -11.22
CA PHE A 852 -27.24 2.55 -10.16
C PHE A 852 -26.46 3.73 -10.74
N LYS A 853 -27.11 4.90 -10.77
CA LYS A 853 -26.54 6.16 -11.28
C LYS A 853 -25.71 6.84 -10.20
N VAL A 854 -24.53 7.35 -10.55
CA VAL A 854 -23.68 8.10 -9.62
C VAL A 854 -22.86 9.16 -10.34
N HIS A 855 -22.60 10.25 -9.61
CA HIS A 855 -21.62 11.26 -9.95
C HIS A 855 -20.47 11.21 -8.93
N LEU A 856 -19.23 11.05 -9.41
CA LEU A 856 -18.03 10.97 -8.60
C LEU A 856 -17.04 12.06 -9.02
N PHE A 857 -16.62 12.90 -8.08
CA PHE A 857 -15.50 13.82 -8.25
C PHE A 857 -14.17 13.07 -8.34
N GLY A 858 -13.09 13.78 -8.67
CA GLY A 858 -11.74 13.21 -8.72
C GLY A 858 -11.33 12.58 -7.38
N TYR A 859 -10.79 11.36 -7.42
CA TYR A 859 -10.42 10.54 -6.26
C TYR A 859 -11.55 10.30 -5.24
N GLN A 860 -12.80 10.57 -5.61
CA GLN A 860 -13.94 10.29 -4.75
C GLN A 860 -14.25 8.80 -4.76
N TYR A 861 -14.42 8.25 -3.55
CA TYR A 861 -15.03 6.95 -3.34
C TYR A 861 -16.39 7.10 -2.65
N ARG A 862 -17.23 6.08 -2.83
CA ARG A 862 -18.52 5.90 -2.16
C ARG A 862 -18.63 4.45 -1.73
N VAL A 863 -18.90 4.23 -0.45
CA VAL A 863 -19.11 2.88 0.10
C VAL A 863 -20.52 2.85 0.67
N CYS A 864 -21.42 2.20 -0.07
CA CYS A 864 -22.82 2.06 0.30
C CYS A 864 -22.97 0.85 1.21
N LEU A 865 -23.40 1.10 2.46
CA LEU A 865 -23.61 0.11 3.50
C LEU A 865 -25.07 0.06 3.94
N ASN A 866 -25.44 -0.98 4.69
CA ASN A 866 -26.72 -1.10 5.39
C ASN A 866 -27.94 -0.96 4.46
N PHE A 867 -27.95 -1.70 3.35
CA PHE A 867 -29.14 -1.76 2.50
C PHE A 867 -30.34 -2.31 3.27
N LYS A 868 -31.40 -1.51 3.38
CA LYS A 868 -32.65 -1.89 4.04
C LYS A 868 -33.80 -1.76 3.04
N GLU A 869 -34.49 -2.87 2.83
CA GLU A 869 -35.72 -2.93 2.06
C GLU A 869 -36.87 -2.25 2.80
N ILE A 870 -37.67 -1.48 2.07
CA ILE A 870 -38.81 -0.72 2.56
C ILE A 870 -39.96 -0.94 1.57
N TYR A 871 -41.07 -1.48 2.07
CA TYR A 871 -42.31 -1.57 1.31
C TYR A 871 -43.17 -0.32 1.58
N ASP A 872 -43.53 0.40 0.53
CA ASP A 872 -44.36 1.60 0.61
C ASP A 872 -45.85 1.21 0.51
N GLU A 873 -46.55 1.27 1.65
CA GLU A 873 -47.98 0.94 1.73
C GLU A 873 -48.88 2.13 1.38
N ASP A 874 -48.45 3.36 1.68
CA ASP A 874 -49.29 4.57 1.66
C ASP A 874 -48.76 5.69 0.74
N GLY A 875 -47.68 5.43 0.00
CA GLY A 875 -47.10 6.33 -1.00
C GLY A 875 -46.25 7.45 -0.40
N ARG A 876 -45.89 7.36 0.90
CA ARG A 876 -45.07 8.37 1.57
C ARG A 876 -43.61 8.31 1.12
N TYR A 877 -43.08 7.10 0.91
CA TYR A 877 -41.70 6.93 0.48
C TYR A 877 -41.50 7.36 -0.96
N GLU A 878 -42.48 7.10 -1.84
CA GLU A 878 -42.48 7.62 -3.21
C GLU A 878 -42.42 9.15 -3.24
N LYS A 879 -43.27 9.83 -2.45
CA LYS A 879 -43.24 11.30 -2.35
C LYS A 879 -41.90 11.81 -1.86
N LEU A 880 -41.35 11.20 -0.82
CA LEU A 880 -40.04 11.57 -0.28
C LEU A 880 -38.93 11.32 -1.31
N TYR A 881 -38.95 10.19 -2.01
CA TYR A 881 -38.01 9.86 -3.08
C TYR A 881 -37.96 10.94 -4.16
N LEU A 882 -39.13 11.36 -4.65
CA LEU A 882 -39.27 12.41 -5.65
C LEU A 882 -38.78 13.77 -5.13
N GLN A 883 -39.05 14.11 -3.86
CA GLN A 883 -38.58 15.34 -3.24
C GLN A 883 -37.05 15.38 -3.06
N LEU A 884 -36.45 14.25 -2.67
CA LEU A 884 -35.01 14.14 -2.47
C LEU A 884 -34.25 14.21 -3.80
N ASN A 885 -34.80 13.63 -4.87
CA ASN A 885 -34.20 13.62 -6.20
C ASN A 885 -32.70 13.22 -6.17
N GLY A 886 -32.39 12.15 -5.45
CA GLY A 886 -31.02 11.63 -5.29
C GLY A 886 -30.15 12.33 -4.22
N LYS A 887 -30.67 13.33 -3.49
CA LYS A 887 -29.95 13.96 -2.37
C LYS A 887 -29.91 13.04 -1.14
N GLY A 888 -28.75 13.01 -0.47
CA GLY A 888 -28.58 12.31 0.80
C GLY A 888 -29.10 13.13 1.97
N ILE A 889 -29.59 12.44 3.00
CA ILE A 889 -30.17 13.04 4.22
C ILE A 889 -29.61 12.37 5.47
N SER A 890 -29.64 13.05 6.61
CA SER A 890 -29.13 12.49 7.88
C SER A 890 -29.93 11.27 8.37
N SER A 891 -31.24 11.29 8.18
CA SER A 891 -32.14 10.19 8.56
C SER A 891 -33.41 10.22 7.73
N ILE A 892 -33.77 9.08 7.13
CA ILE A 892 -35.02 8.91 6.40
C ILE A 892 -36.23 9.05 7.35
N ASP A 893 -36.15 8.49 8.55
CA ASP A 893 -37.23 8.57 9.55
C ASP A 893 -37.51 10.03 9.96
N GLU A 894 -36.47 10.84 10.14
CA GLU A 894 -36.64 12.27 10.43
C GLU A 894 -37.18 13.06 9.23
N ALA A 895 -36.81 12.69 8.01
CA ALA A 895 -37.32 13.35 6.80
C ALA A 895 -38.80 13.03 6.55
N LEU A 896 -39.25 11.80 6.81
CA LEU A 896 -40.66 11.44 6.78
C LEU A 896 -41.46 12.21 7.83
N LYS A 897 -40.93 12.31 9.06
CA LYS A 897 -41.54 13.14 10.11
C LYS A 897 -41.61 14.61 9.72
N GLU A 898 -40.54 15.16 9.12
CA GLU A 898 -40.55 16.53 8.61
C GLU A 898 -41.64 16.72 7.55
N MET A 899 -41.85 15.73 6.67
CA MET A 899 -42.90 15.77 5.65
C MET A 899 -44.31 15.85 6.28
N ASP A 900 -44.58 15.07 7.33
CA ASP A 900 -45.84 15.16 8.09
C ASP A 900 -45.99 16.49 8.85
N LEU A 901 -44.86 17.10 9.24
CA LEU A 901 -44.80 18.36 9.99
C LEU A 901 -44.72 19.61 9.09
N LEU A 902 -44.67 19.46 7.76
CA LEU A 902 -44.60 20.56 6.81
C LEU A 902 -45.64 21.65 7.05
N PRO A 903 -46.93 21.36 7.33
CA PRO A 903 -47.91 22.41 7.62
C PRO A 903 -47.55 23.27 8.84
N ILE A 904 -46.98 22.66 9.89
CA ILE A 904 -46.52 23.37 11.08
C ILE A 904 -45.27 24.17 10.75
N HIS A 905 -44.30 23.59 10.04
CA HIS A 905 -43.05 24.26 9.67
C HIS A 905 -43.31 25.47 8.78
N SER A 906 -44.21 25.35 7.79
CA SER A 906 -44.65 26.47 6.96
C SER A 906 -45.36 27.55 7.77
N ALA A 907 -46.22 27.19 8.74
CA ALA A 907 -46.87 28.18 9.61
C ALA A 907 -45.85 28.90 10.52
N VAL A 908 -44.80 28.21 10.97
CA VAL A 908 -43.68 28.82 11.70
C VAL A 908 -42.90 29.78 10.79
N GLU A 909 -42.51 29.34 9.59
CA GLU A 909 -41.81 30.17 8.61
C GLU A 909 -42.64 31.39 8.16
N GLU A 910 -43.96 31.27 8.09
CA GLU A 910 -44.89 32.37 7.78
C GLU A 910 -44.88 33.44 8.90
N ILE A 911 -45.00 33.02 10.17
CA ILE A 911 -44.96 33.93 11.33
C ILE A 911 -43.63 34.66 11.40
N PHE A 912 -42.53 33.93 11.20
CA PHE A 912 -41.17 34.46 11.29
C PHE A 912 -40.59 34.80 9.92
N SER A 913 -41.44 35.12 8.94
CA SER A 913 -40.99 35.61 7.64
C SER A 913 -40.19 36.91 7.80
N GLN A 914 -39.30 37.19 6.85
CA GLN A 914 -38.44 38.37 6.90
C GLN A 914 -39.25 39.67 7.08
N VAL A 915 -40.39 39.79 6.40
CA VAL A 915 -41.30 40.93 6.52
C VAL A 915 -41.83 41.07 7.95
N ASN A 916 -42.24 39.97 8.58
CA ASN A 916 -42.75 40.00 9.96
C ASN A 916 -41.64 40.28 10.99
N LEU A 917 -40.41 39.81 10.75
CA LEU A 917 -39.25 40.13 11.59
C LEU A 917 -38.84 41.60 11.47
N GLU A 918 -38.84 42.16 10.26
CA GLU A 918 -38.60 43.59 10.00
C GLU A 918 -39.70 44.45 10.64
N ASN A 919 -40.96 44.06 10.49
CA ASN A 919 -42.08 44.73 11.14
C ASN A 919 -42.00 44.65 12.67
N PHE A 920 -41.55 43.52 13.23
CA PHE A 920 -41.32 43.38 14.68
C PHE A 920 -40.18 44.28 15.17
N ARG A 921 -39.10 44.36 14.38
CA ARG A 921 -37.98 45.26 14.65
C ARG A 921 -38.41 46.72 14.60
N GLU A 922 -39.14 47.12 13.56
CA GLU A 922 -39.71 48.46 13.46
C GLU A 922 -40.62 48.76 14.65
N PHE A 923 -41.47 47.81 15.02
CA PHE A 923 -42.34 47.92 16.17
C PHE A 923 -41.55 48.18 17.45
N LEU A 924 -40.45 47.47 17.71
CA LEU A 924 -39.63 47.68 18.91
C LEU A 924 -38.80 48.98 18.88
N ILE A 925 -38.20 49.35 17.74
CA ILE A 925 -37.16 50.39 17.64
C ILE A 925 -37.70 51.80 17.31
N LYS A 926 -38.79 51.93 16.55
CA LYS A 926 -39.24 53.22 15.99
C LYS A 926 -39.55 54.24 17.11
N LYS A 927 -38.95 55.42 17.04
CA LYS A 927 -39.12 56.50 18.04
C LYS A 927 -40.56 57.04 18.02
N GLU A 928 -41.13 57.18 19.21
CA GLU A 928 -42.47 57.73 19.42
C GLU A 928 -42.62 59.15 18.83
N LYS A 929 -43.58 59.33 17.91
CA LYS A 929 -44.20 60.65 17.67
C LYS A 929 -45.39 60.77 18.62
N LYS A 930 -45.43 61.83 19.43
CA LYS A 930 -46.54 62.12 20.37
C LYS A 930 -47.89 62.04 19.64
N GLY A 931 -48.71 61.03 19.97
CA GLY A 931 -50.10 60.92 19.54
C GLY A 931 -50.54 59.61 18.86
N ASN A 932 -49.62 58.76 18.38
CA ASN A 932 -49.98 57.61 17.50
C ASN A 932 -49.73 56.20 18.10
N ILE A 933 -49.70 56.08 19.43
CA ILE A 933 -49.33 54.82 20.14
C ILE A 933 -50.29 53.66 19.82
N LYS A 934 -51.62 53.92 19.84
CA LYS A 934 -52.61 52.85 19.63
C LYS A 934 -52.64 52.32 18.19
N ASN A 935 -52.40 53.16 17.17
CA ASN A 935 -52.57 52.75 15.76
C ASN A 935 -51.43 51.86 15.25
N ASN A 936 -50.17 52.13 15.63
CA ASN A 936 -49.04 51.29 15.22
C ASN A 936 -48.99 49.95 15.98
N GLU A 937 -49.36 49.95 17.27
CA GLU A 937 -49.58 48.73 18.04
C GLU A 937 -50.66 47.87 17.37
N ILE A 938 -51.83 48.44 17.04
CA ILE A 938 -52.95 47.72 16.43
C ILE A 938 -52.58 47.14 15.05
N ASN A 939 -51.82 47.85 14.22
CA ASN A 939 -51.50 47.41 12.85
C ASN A 939 -50.59 46.16 12.82
N PHE A 940 -49.42 46.18 13.46
CA PHE A 940 -48.52 45.00 13.52
C PHE A 940 -49.20 43.80 14.18
N ILE A 941 -49.98 44.07 15.24
CA ILE A 941 -50.76 43.04 15.95
C ILE A 941 -51.83 42.44 15.03
N SER A 942 -52.50 43.25 14.21
CA SER A 942 -53.51 42.77 13.26
C SER A 942 -52.91 41.93 12.12
N GLU A 943 -51.68 42.24 11.70
CA GLU A 943 -50.95 41.54 10.64
C GLU A 943 -50.36 40.19 11.11
N LEU A 944 -49.88 40.09 12.36
CA LEU A 944 -49.34 38.83 12.92
C LEU A 944 -50.44 37.84 13.35
N THR A 945 -51.65 38.34 13.64
CA THR A 945 -52.76 37.54 14.19
C THR A 945 -53.21 36.38 13.28
N PRO A 946 -53.37 36.55 11.95
CA PRO A 946 -53.72 35.45 11.04
C PRO A 946 -52.70 34.32 11.04
N ALA A 947 -51.41 34.63 10.88
CA ALA A 947 -50.33 33.64 10.88
C ALA A 947 -50.22 32.90 12.22
N TYR A 948 -50.37 33.62 13.34
CA TYR A 948 -50.40 33.01 14.68
C TYR A 948 -51.64 32.14 14.93
N LYS A 949 -52.80 32.46 14.32
CA LYS A 949 -53.98 31.59 14.35
C LYS A 949 -53.74 30.31 13.57
N ASN A 950 -53.16 30.41 12.37
CA ASN A 950 -52.78 29.27 11.53
C ASN A 950 -51.84 28.31 12.28
N LEU A 951 -50.75 28.82 12.87
CA LEU A 951 -49.84 28.00 13.68
C LEU A 951 -50.56 27.28 14.83
N ASN A 952 -51.42 27.97 15.58
CA ASN A 952 -52.15 27.34 16.68
C ASN A 952 -53.17 26.29 16.19
N GLU A 953 -53.75 26.44 15.00
CA GLU A 953 -54.64 25.45 14.40
C GLU A 953 -53.86 24.18 14.02
N GLN A 954 -52.74 24.33 13.33
CA GLN A 954 -51.85 23.21 12.98
C GLN A 954 -51.30 22.50 14.24
N LEU A 955 -50.91 23.25 15.28
CA LEU A 955 -50.48 22.67 16.55
C LEU A 955 -51.62 21.94 17.28
N ASN A 956 -52.87 22.43 17.21
CA ASN A 956 -54.01 21.75 17.84
C ASN A 956 -54.33 20.41 17.16
N GLU A 957 -54.23 20.36 15.84
CA GLU A 957 -54.45 19.15 15.04
C GLU A 957 -53.43 18.06 15.38
N PHE A 958 -52.15 18.45 15.52
CA PHE A 958 -51.07 17.50 15.78
C PHE A 958 -50.91 17.11 17.27
N ILE A 959 -51.08 18.05 18.21
CA ILE A 959 -50.88 17.81 19.66
C ILE A 959 -52.17 17.25 20.31
N GLY A 960 -53.33 17.35 19.64
CA GLY A 960 -54.60 16.83 20.13
C GLY A 960 -55.17 17.58 21.35
N ILE A 961 -54.70 18.81 21.62
CA ILE A 961 -55.12 19.62 22.78
C ILE A 961 -55.65 20.97 22.30
N LYS A 962 -56.85 21.37 22.75
CA LYS A 962 -57.45 22.68 22.41
C LYS A 962 -56.73 23.85 23.08
N ILE A 963 -55.82 24.50 22.36
CA ILE A 963 -55.29 25.82 22.71
C ILE A 963 -56.44 26.84 22.66
N SER A 964 -56.67 27.57 23.74
CA SER A 964 -57.73 28.59 23.82
C SER A 964 -57.39 29.79 22.94
N LYS A 965 -57.93 29.81 21.71
CA LYS A 965 -57.64 30.79 20.64
C LYS A 965 -57.69 32.26 21.09
N SER A 966 -58.63 32.64 21.96
CA SER A 966 -58.81 34.03 22.40
C SER A 966 -57.91 34.42 23.58
N LYS A 967 -57.45 33.45 24.36
CA LYS A 967 -56.59 33.69 25.53
C LYS A 967 -55.11 33.76 25.15
N SER A 968 -54.62 32.84 24.30
CA SER A 968 -53.21 32.84 23.86
C SER A 968 -52.85 34.12 23.10
N ILE A 969 -53.73 34.59 22.22
CA ILE A 969 -53.54 35.85 21.48
C ILE A 969 -53.42 37.01 22.47
N LYS A 970 -54.38 37.18 23.39
CA LYS A 970 -54.33 38.27 24.39
C LYS A 970 -53.03 38.26 25.21
N GLU A 971 -52.55 37.09 25.60
CA GLU A 971 -51.30 36.93 26.36
C GLU A 971 -50.05 37.29 25.53
N LEU A 972 -50.02 36.91 24.26
CA LEU A 972 -48.96 37.31 23.32
C LEU A 972 -48.94 38.83 23.11
N LEU A 973 -50.12 39.45 22.96
CA LEU A 973 -50.22 40.91 22.81
C LEU A 973 -49.72 41.67 24.03
N LEU A 974 -49.99 41.15 25.23
CA LEU A 974 -49.47 41.72 26.47
C LEU A 974 -47.94 41.58 26.56
N ASP A 975 -47.38 40.45 26.14
CA ASP A 975 -45.92 40.25 26.11
C ASP A 975 -45.24 41.18 25.10
N LEU A 976 -45.76 41.30 23.88
CA LEU A 976 -45.19 42.17 22.84
C LEU A 976 -45.29 43.66 23.21
N SER A 977 -46.42 44.10 23.79
CA SER A 977 -46.57 45.50 24.26
C SER A 977 -45.67 45.82 25.46
N PHE A 978 -45.45 44.86 26.37
CA PHE A 978 -44.48 45.01 27.45
C PHE A 978 -43.05 45.11 26.91
N ALA A 979 -42.69 44.23 25.96
CA ALA A 979 -41.38 44.25 25.31
C ALA A 979 -41.10 45.57 24.58
N HIS A 980 -42.09 46.11 23.86
CA HIS A 980 -42.01 47.43 23.22
C HIS A 980 -41.72 48.55 24.22
N LYS A 981 -42.53 48.67 25.28
CA LYS A 981 -42.33 49.70 26.31
C LYS A 981 -40.98 49.58 27.00
N PHE A 982 -40.56 48.36 27.32
CA PHE A 982 -39.26 48.08 27.89
C PHE A 982 -38.11 48.55 26.99
N TYR A 983 -38.21 48.27 25.68
CA TYR A 983 -37.21 48.68 24.70
C TYR A 983 -37.16 50.20 24.48
N GLN A 984 -38.31 50.88 24.46
CA GLN A 984 -38.40 52.35 24.39
C GLN A 984 -37.74 53.03 25.60
N ILE A 985 -37.91 52.45 26.81
CA ILE A 985 -37.22 52.94 28.02
C ILE A 985 -35.71 52.77 27.88
N LEU A 986 -35.22 51.63 27.38
CA LEU A 986 -33.79 51.42 27.13
C LEU A 986 -33.23 52.44 26.11
N LEU A 987 -33.91 52.64 24.98
CA LEU A 987 -33.59 53.67 23.96
C LEU A 987 -33.46 55.08 24.55
N LYS A 988 -34.38 55.48 25.44
CA LYS A 988 -34.36 56.79 26.08
C LYS A 988 -33.16 56.99 27.01
N TYR A 989 -32.70 55.93 27.66
CA TYR A 989 -31.60 55.99 28.64
C TYR A 989 -30.22 55.77 28.02
N ASN A 990 -30.12 55.03 26.93
CA ASN A 990 -28.85 54.81 26.22
C ASN A 990 -28.34 56.06 25.48
N ASN A 991 -29.23 57.00 25.15
CA ASN A 991 -28.90 58.28 24.51
C ASN A 991 -28.41 59.38 25.49
N ARG A 992 -27.99 59.03 26.71
CA ARG A 992 -27.49 59.98 27.73
C ARG A 992 -25.97 60.18 27.62
N ARG A 993 -25.47 61.40 27.89
CA ARG A 993 -24.03 61.75 27.86
C ARG A 993 -23.17 61.01 28.89
N ASN A 994 -23.73 60.53 30.00
CA ASN A 994 -23.01 59.79 31.05
C ASN A 994 -23.56 58.36 31.18
N VAL A 995 -22.73 57.37 30.85
CA VAL A 995 -23.06 55.94 30.95
C VAL A 995 -22.47 55.37 32.24
N THR A 996 -23.27 54.66 33.03
CA THR A 996 -22.80 53.96 34.25
C THR A 996 -22.56 52.47 33.95
N LYS A 997 -21.74 51.78 34.76
CA LYS A 997 -21.34 50.37 34.52
C LYS A 997 -22.55 49.41 34.34
N TRP A 998 -23.61 49.57 35.12
CA TRP A 998 -24.83 48.77 34.96
C TRP A 998 -25.60 49.10 33.67
N MET A 999 -25.46 50.31 33.13
CA MET A 999 -26.06 50.71 31.84
C MET A 999 -25.27 50.11 30.67
N GLN A 1000 -23.93 50.04 30.76
CA GLN A 1000 -23.10 49.32 29.78
C GLN A 1000 -23.42 47.81 29.78
N HIS A 1001 -23.57 47.21 30.96
CA HIS A 1001 -24.00 45.82 31.07
C HIS A 1001 -25.44 45.64 30.54
N ALA A 1002 -26.36 46.58 30.82
CA ALA A 1002 -27.71 46.55 30.26
C ALA A 1002 -27.74 46.68 28.73
N ASP A 1003 -26.84 47.48 28.14
CA ASP A 1003 -26.68 47.62 26.69
C ASP A 1003 -26.11 46.33 26.05
N SER A 1004 -25.24 45.58 26.75
CA SER A 1004 -24.79 44.26 26.28
C SER A 1004 -25.88 43.17 26.25
N ILE A 1005 -27.03 43.40 26.91
CA ILE A 1005 -28.18 42.48 26.90
C ILE A 1005 -28.91 42.56 25.56
N LEU A 1006 -29.22 43.78 25.12
CA LEU A 1006 -29.84 44.08 23.83
C LEU A 1006 -29.23 45.39 23.35
N PRO A 1007 -28.25 45.34 22.43
CA PRO A 1007 -27.57 46.54 21.99
C PRO A 1007 -28.59 47.48 21.35
N VAL A 1008 -28.60 48.75 21.75
CA VAL A 1008 -29.61 49.68 21.22
C VAL A 1008 -29.07 50.48 20.02
N ASN A 1009 -27.75 50.44 19.79
CA ASN A 1009 -27.03 51.28 18.83
C ASN A 1009 -26.08 50.54 17.86
N SER A 1010 -26.06 49.20 17.80
CA SER A 1010 -25.12 48.46 16.93
C SER A 1010 -25.77 47.81 15.70
N ASN A 1011 -24.88 47.41 14.77
CA ASN A 1011 -25.06 46.89 13.41
C ASN A 1011 -26.00 45.67 13.27
N PRO A 1012 -26.24 45.13 12.05
CA PRO A 1012 -27.13 44.00 11.71
C PRO A 1012 -27.04 42.72 12.56
N GLU A 1013 -26.03 42.54 13.42
CA GLU A 1013 -25.94 41.44 14.40
C GLU A 1013 -27.14 41.35 15.36
N ILE A 1014 -28.03 42.34 15.43
CA ILE A 1014 -29.16 42.39 16.37
C ILE A 1014 -30.42 41.64 15.87
N ASP A 1015 -30.47 41.24 14.59
CA ASP A 1015 -31.67 40.60 14.04
C ASP A 1015 -31.93 39.21 14.64
N HIS A 1016 -30.88 38.44 14.96
CA HIS A 1016 -31.05 37.09 15.54
C HIS A 1016 -31.54 37.11 16.99
N ARG A 1017 -31.12 38.09 17.83
CA ARG A 1017 -31.60 38.21 19.22
C ARG A 1017 -33.06 38.66 19.26
N LEU A 1018 -33.46 39.59 18.39
CA LEU A 1018 -34.87 39.99 18.27
C LEU A 1018 -35.74 38.84 17.73
N ALA A 1019 -35.26 38.10 16.72
CA ALA A 1019 -35.92 36.90 16.23
C ALA A 1019 -36.06 35.84 17.33
N THR A 1020 -34.99 35.56 18.08
CA THR A 1020 -35.01 34.62 19.22
C THR A 1020 -36.01 35.05 20.29
N LEU A 1021 -36.10 36.35 20.61
CA LEU A 1021 -37.07 36.89 21.55
C LEU A 1021 -38.52 36.72 21.06
N LEU A 1022 -38.78 36.96 19.78
CA LEU A 1022 -40.10 36.77 19.16
C LEU A 1022 -40.48 35.28 19.16
N ILE A 1023 -39.56 34.41 18.75
CA ILE A 1023 -39.73 32.94 18.74
C ILE A 1023 -40.11 32.44 20.13
N VAL A 1024 -39.32 32.82 21.15
CA VAL A 1024 -39.59 32.45 22.54
C VAL A 1024 -40.95 32.99 22.98
N SER A 1025 -41.34 34.21 22.61
CA SER A 1025 -42.64 34.81 23.00
C SER A 1025 -43.84 34.11 22.35
N VAL A 1026 -43.74 33.78 21.06
CA VAL A 1026 -44.77 33.08 20.28
C VAL A 1026 -44.98 31.67 20.85
N PHE A 1027 -43.91 30.88 20.95
CA PHE A 1027 -43.99 29.49 21.44
C PHE A 1027 -44.29 29.41 22.93
N LYS A 1028 -43.84 30.37 23.76
CA LYS A 1028 -44.26 30.49 25.17
C LYS A 1028 -45.77 30.59 25.29
N ASN A 1029 -46.43 31.41 24.48
CA ASN A 1029 -47.86 31.61 24.59
C ASN A 1029 -48.65 30.45 23.97
N SER A 1030 -48.12 29.81 22.93
CA SER A 1030 -48.70 28.58 22.35
C SER A 1030 -48.57 27.39 23.31
N PHE A 1031 -47.39 27.09 23.85
CA PHE A 1031 -47.17 25.96 24.78
C PHE A 1031 -47.59 26.26 26.23
N GLY A 1032 -47.48 27.51 26.68
CA GLY A 1032 -47.75 27.93 28.05
C GLY A 1032 -49.21 27.81 28.47
N THR A 1033 -50.15 27.90 27.53
CA THR A 1033 -51.58 27.63 27.77
C THR A 1033 -51.86 26.15 28.10
N VAL A 1034 -50.90 25.26 27.83
CA VAL A 1034 -50.98 23.81 28.01
C VAL A 1034 -49.93 23.26 29.01
N SER A 1035 -49.09 24.14 29.57
CA SER A 1035 -47.90 23.85 30.40
C SER A 1035 -48.06 22.84 31.55
N ASN A 1036 -49.26 22.62 32.08
CA ASN A 1036 -49.49 21.62 33.12
C ASN A 1036 -49.64 20.17 32.60
N LYS A 1037 -49.64 19.95 31.27
CA LYS A 1037 -49.87 18.64 30.64
C LYS A 1037 -48.80 18.20 29.63
N ILE A 1038 -47.85 19.06 29.26
CA ILE A 1038 -46.87 18.80 28.19
C ILE A 1038 -45.45 19.10 28.68
N ASN A 1039 -44.50 18.24 28.33
CA ASN A 1039 -43.07 18.54 28.45
C ASN A 1039 -42.61 19.32 27.21
N VAL A 1040 -42.28 20.60 27.40
CA VAL A 1040 -41.92 21.54 26.33
C VAL A 1040 -40.70 21.10 25.54
N GLU A 1041 -39.69 20.53 26.20
CA GLU A 1041 -38.48 20.03 25.54
C GLU A 1041 -38.80 18.84 24.62
N LYS A 1042 -39.58 17.89 25.14
CA LYS A 1042 -40.02 16.71 24.38
C LYS A 1042 -40.81 17.12 23.14
N THR A 1043 -41.78 18.03 23.29
CA THR A 1043 -42.61 18.50 22.17
C THR A 1043 -41.81 19.32 21.16
N PHE A 1044 -40.84 20.12 21.59
CA PHE A 1044 -39.97 20.86 20.67
C PHE A 1044 -39.16 19.91 19.77
N ASN A 1045 -38.68 18.80 20.33
CA ASN A 1045 -37.96 17.76 19.59
C ASN A 1045 -38.90 16.92 18.71
N GLU A 1046 -40.08 16.53 19.20
CA GLU A 1046 -41.08 15.75 18.43
C GLU A 1046 -41.59 16.50 17.19
N LEU A 1047 -41.75 17.83 17.30
CA LEU A 1047 -42.16 18.69 16.19
C LEU A 1047 -41.00 19.15 15.29
N LEU A 1048 -39.77 18.68 15.54
CA LEU A 1048 -38.56 19.04 14.79
C LEU A 1048 -38.39 20.56 14.61
N LEU A 1049 -38.82 21.38 15.57
CA LEU A 1049 -38.86 22.85 15.44
C LEU A 1049 -37.48 23.48 15.26
N PHE A 1050 -36.42 22.75 15.64
CA PHE A 1050 -35.06 23.19 15.41
C PHE A 1050 -34.74 23.40 13.92
N LYS A 1051 -35.37 22.67 12.99
CA LYS A 1051 -35.14 22.83 11.54
C LYS A 1051 -35.64 24.19 11.01
N PRO A 1052 -36.94 24.53 11.09
CA PRO A 1052 -37.43 25.81 10.60
C PRO A 1052 -36.81 26.99 11.38
N ILE A 1053 -36.60 26.85 12.69
CA ILE A 1053 -35.96 27.90 13.51
C ILE A 1053 -34.52 28.15 13.06
N SER A 1054 -33.73 27.11 12.77
CA SER A 1054 -32.37 27.29 12.26
C SER A 1054 -32.36 28.03 10.93
N ARG A 1055 -33.23 27.65 9.98
CA ARG A 1055 -33.36 28.34 8.69
C ARG A 1055 -33.74 29.81 8.85
N ILE A 1056 -34.62 30.13 9.80
CA ILE A 1056 -35.01 31.51 10.12
C ILE A 1056 -33.83 32.29 10.70
N LEU A 1057 -33.11 31.72 11.67
CA LEU A 1057 -31.98 32.38 12.34
C LEU A 1057 -30.78 32.57 11.41
N GLU A 1058 -30.46 31.58 10.57
CA GLU A 1058 -29.40 31.65 9.55
C GLU A 1058 -29.70 32.73 8.50
N LYS A 1059 -30.97 32.85 8.07
CA LYS A 1059 -31.40 33.95 7.18
C LYS A 1059 -31.30 35.32 7.85
N ALA A 1060 -31.59 35.40 9.15
CA ALA A 1060 -31.50 36.64 9.91
C ALA A 1060 -30.04 37.06 10.18
N SER A 1061 -29.13 36.10 10.34
CA SER A 1061 -27.70 36.37 10.49
C SER A 1061 -26.86 35.11 10.15
N PRO A 1062 -26.08 35.12 9.06
CA PRO A 1062 -25.32 33.95 8.58
C PRO A 1062 -24.24 33.43 9.54
N ASP A 1063 -23.71 34.29 10.42
CA ASP A 1063 -22.62 33.95 11.35
C ASP A 1063 -23.11 33.31 12.66
N VAL A 1064 -24.42 33.07 12.79
CA VAL A 1064 -25.03 32.58 14.03
C VAL A 1064 -24.97 31.06 14.13
N ASN A 1065 -24.45 30.55 15.25
CA ASN A 1065 -24.53 29.13 15.58
C ASN A 1065 -25.98 28.73 15.88
N ALA A 1066 -26.68 28.22 14.87
CA ALA A 1066 -28.09 27.84 14.96
C ALA A 1066 -28.34 26.74 16.02
N HIS A 1067 -27.40 25.81 16.21
CA HIS A 1067 -27.54 24.75 17.21
C HIS A 1067 -27.56 25.31 18.64
N LEU A 1068 -26.59 26.17 18.99
CA LEU A 1068 -26.55 26.82 20.30
C LEU A 1068 -27.81 27.67 20.56
N ASN A 1069 -28.33 28.37 19.55
CA ASN A 1069 -29.55 29.15 19.70
C ASN A 1069 -30.80 28.28 19.88
N ASN A 1070 -30.88 27.12 19.23
CA ASN A 1070 -31.97 26.17 19.47
C ASN A 1070 -31.95 25.64 20.91
N GLU A 1071 -30.78 25.28 21.43
CA GLU A 1071 -30.65 24.86 22.83
C GLU A 1071 -31.02 26.01 23.79
N LEU A 1072 -30.59 27.24 23.48
CA LEU A 1072 -30.98 28.43 24.23
C LEU A 1072 -32.50 28.65 24.23
N ILE A 1073 -33.16 28.54 23.07
CA ILE A 1073 -34.62 28.66 22.94
C ILE A 1073 -35.34 27.58 23.78
N LYS A 1074 -34.88 26.32 23.73
CA LYS A 1074 -35.40 25.23 24.57
C LYS A 1074 -35.27 25.56 26.06
N ILE A 1075 -34.11 26.06 26.50
CA ILE A 1075 -33.86 26.47 27.89
C ILE A 1075 -34.84 27.57 28.28
N MET A 1076 -35.00 28.61 27.44
CA MET A 1076 -35.89 29.72 27.71
C MET A 1076 -37.35 29.28 27.80
N LEU A 1077 -37.84 28.49 26.84
CA LEU A 1077 -39.22 27.98 26.84
C LEU A 1077 -39.51 27.10 28.06
N THR A 1078 -38.54 26.29 28.48
CA THR A 1078 -38.65 25.46 29.69
C THR A 1078 -38.80 26.31 30.95
N LEU A 1079 -38.02 27.39 31.08
CA LEU A 1079 -38.11 28.32 32.21
C LEU A 1079 -39.45 29.04 32.29
N TYR A 1080 -40.02 29.41 31.14
CA TYR A 1080 -41.35 30.03 31.11
C TYR A 1080 -42.47 29.09 31.54
N SER A 1081 -42.31 27.78 31.38
CA SER A 1081 -43.33 26.78 31.74
C SER A 1081 -43.40 26.48 33.25
N GLN A 1082 -42.33 26.76 34.00
CA GLN A 1082 -42.26 26.52 35.44
C GLN A 1082 -42.90 27.68 36.22
N LYS A 1083 -44.16 27.58 36.64
CA LYS A 1083 -44.78 28.57 37.55
C LYS A 1083 -44.09 28.54 38.93
N PRO A 1084 -43.76 29.68 39.55
CA PRO A 1084 -43.32 29.69 40.94
C PRO A 1084 -44.46 29.21 41.85
N PRO A 1085 -44.18 28.41 42.90
CA PRO A 1085 -45.22 27.84 43.75
C PRO A 1085 -46.01 28.95 44.46
N ARG A 1086 -47.31 29.09 44.13
CA ARG A 1086 -48.24 29.93 44.90
C ARG A 1086 -48.50 29.24 46.25
N LYS A 1087 -47.97 29.77 47.36
CA LYS A 1087 -48.46 29.41 48.70
C LYS A 1087 -49.94 29.80 48.79
N ARG A 1088 -50.82 28.80 48.95
CA ARG A 1088 -52.24 28.98 49.29
C ARG A 1088 -52.32 29.68 50.65
N ALA A 1089 -52.96 30.85 50.69
CA ALA A 1089 -53.37 31.46 51.94
C ALA A 1089 -54.58 30.66 52.48
N THR A 1090 -54.36 29.85 53.51
CA THR A 1090 -55.44 29.40 54.39
C THR A 1090 -55.49 30.31 55.61
N SER A 1091 -56.69 30.81 55.87
CA SER A 1091 -57.07 31.64 57.00
C SER A 1091 -56.88 30.93 58.34
N SER A 1092 -56.20 31.55 59.30
CA SER A 1092 -56.72 31.87 60.65
C SER A 1092 -55.62 32.36 61.58
N ASN A 1093 -56.04 33.22 62.52
CA ASN A 1093 -55.37 33.72 63.71
C ASN A 1093 -54.39 34.91 63.60
N LYS A 1094 -54.98 36.07 63.90
CA LYS A 1094 -54.35 37.24 64.50
C LYS A 1094 -53.67 36.85 65.82
N SER A 1095 -52.36 36.99 65.88
CA SER A 1095 -51.63 37.76 66.89
C SER A 1095 -50.18 37.30 66.91
N GLU A 1096 -49.28 38.11 66.34
CA GLU A 1096 -47.99 38.45 66.94
C GLU A 1096 -47.27 39.44 66.01
N LYS A 1097 -47.06 40.65 66.53
CA LYS A 1097 -46.23 41.67 65.92
C LYS A 1097 -44.77 41.31 66.18
N THR A 1098 -44.14 40.62 65.25
CA THR A 1098 -42.67 40.54 65.18
C THR A 1098 -42.19 40.92 63.78
N SER A 1099 -41.46 42.04 63.74
CA SER A 1099 -40.52 42.50 62.71
C SER A 1099 -40.66 41.92 61.29
N LYS A 1100 -41.31 42.71 60.43
CA LYS A 1100 -41.11 42.74 58.97
C LYS A 1100 -39.62 42.81 58.61
N LYS A 1101 -39.03 41.71 58.13
CA LYS A 1101 -37.88 41.70 57.18
C LYS A 1101 -37.55 40.30 56.63
N GLU A 1102 -38.53 39.52 56.18
CA GLU A 1102 -38.24 38.48 55.19
C GLU A 1102 -38.02 39.17 53.83
N LYS A 1103 -36.75 39.44 53.50
CA LYS A 1103 -36.37 39.94 52.17
C LYS A 1103 -36.66 38.84 51.14
N LYS A 1104 -37.46 39.19 50.12
CA LYS A 1104 -37.79 38.39 48.94
C LYS A 1104 -36.57 37.64 48.39
N ARG A 1105 -36.68 36.31 48.24
CA ARG A 1105 -35.76 35.48 47.47
C ARG A 1105 -35.64 36.03 46.03
N SER A 1106 -34.43 36.11 45.48
CA SER A 1106 -34.25 36.42 44.06
C SER A 1106 -34.70 35.23 43.21
N ASN A 1107 -35.68 35.44 42.33
CA ASN A 1107 -36.14 34.41 41.39
C ASN A 1107 -35.06 34.01 40.36
N LEU A 1108 -34.01 34.84 40.18
CA LEU A 1108 -32.96 34.62 39.18
C LEU A 1108 -31.95 33.55 39.65
N VAL A 1109 -31.50 33.64 40.90
CA VAL A 1109 -30.56 32.66 41.50
C VAL A 1109 -31.22 31.28 41.64
N ALA A 1110 -32.48 31.24 42.07
CA ALA A 1110 -33.24 29.99 42.17
C ALA A 1110 -33.47 29.33 40.80
N GLY A 1111 -33.75 30.13 39.76
CA GLY A 1111 -33.90 29.64 38.39
C GLY A 1111 -32.59 29.09 37.82
N LEU A 1112 -31.47 29.81 37.99
CA LEU A 1112 -30.16 29.35 37.52
C LEU A 1112 -29.73 28.05 38.20
N ASN A 1113 -29.98 27.89 39.49
CA ASN A 1113 -29.59 26.67 40.21
C ASN A 1113 -30.33 25.42 39.68
N VAL A 1114 -31.62 25.55 39.34
CA VAL A 1114 -32.40 24.47 38.70
C VAL A 1114 -31.89 24.14 37.29
N LEU A 1115 -31.42 25.16 36.55
CA LEU A 1115 -30.91 24.99 35.20
C LEU A 1115 -29.55 24.27 35.15
N LEU A 1116 -28.66 24.53 36.10
CA LEU A 1116 -27.33 23.91 36.13
C LEU A 1116 -27.38 22.39 36.36
N ASP A 1117 -28.54 21.82 36.69
CA ASP A 1117 -28.79 20.38 36.77
C ASP A 1117 -29.39 19.78 35.48
N SER A 1118 -29.78 20.62 34.51
CA SER A 1118 -30.38 20.17 33.25
C SER A 1118 -29.32 19.76 32.22
N THR A 1119 -29.57 18.64 31.54
CA THR A 1119 -28.77 18.13 30.41
C THR A 1119 -28.72 19.11 29.24
N VAL A 1120 -29.82 19.80 28.96
CA VAL A 1120 -29.91 20.83 27.90
C VAL A 1120 -28.94 21.99 28.17
N VAL A 1121 -28.81 22.38 29.44
CA VAL A 1121 -27.91 23.45 29.86
C VAL A 1121 -26.46 22.97 29.84
N HIS A 1122 -26.18 21.71 30.15
CA HIS A 1122 -24.83 21.15 30.02
C HIS A 1122 -24.37 21.11 28.57
N ASN A 1123 -25.27 20.75 27.65
CA ASN A 1123 -25.01 20.79 26.21
C ASN A 1123 -24.76 22.23 25.75
N PHE A 1124 -25.61 23.19 26.12
CA PHE A 1124 -25.41 24.60 25.76
C PHE A 1124 -24.08 25.17 26.31
N LEU A 1125 -23.70 24.78 27.53
CA LEU A 1125 -22.47 25.24 28.17
C LEU A 1125 -21.21 24.45 27.75
N HIS A 1126 -21.33 23.44 26.88
CA HIS A 1126 -20.24 22.51 26.50
C HIS A 1126 -19.48 21.97 27.73
N VAL A 1127 -20.22 21.36 28.66
CA VAL A 1127 -19.63 20.83 29.89
C VAL A 1127 -18.71 19.65 29.58
N ASN A 1128 -17.42 19.78 29.93
CA ASN A 1128 -16.40 18.76 29.70
C ASN A 1128 -15.73 18.33 31.00
N LYS A 1129 -15.30 17.07 31.06
CA LYS A 1129 -14.55 16.52 32.20
C LYS A 1129 -13.07 16.42 31.87
N PHE A 1130 -12.23 17.00 32.71
CA PHE A 1130 -10.77 16.94 32.59
C PHE A 1130 -10.18 16.79 34.00
N GLU A 1131 -9.32 15.78 34.20
CA GLU A 1131 -8.64 15.49 35.48
C GLU A 1131 -9.59 15.47 36.71
N GLY A 1132 -10.76 14.84 36.56
CA GLY A 1132 -11.75 14.72 37.64
C GLY A 1132 -12.54 16.00 37.96
N SER A 1133 -12.25 17.13 37.29
CA SER A 1133 -13.02 18.38 37.40
C SER A 1133 -13.95 18.57 36.19
N THR A 1134 -15.08 19.27 36.39
CA THR A 1134 -16.11 19.46 35.37
C THR A 1134 -16.15 20.93 34.95
N TYR A 1135 -15.62 21.26 33.78
CA TYR A 1135 -15.50 22.64 33.28
C TYR A 1135 -16.63 23.00 32.32
N PHE A 1136 -16.96 24.30 32.21
CA PHE A 1136 -17.95 24.81 31.27
C PHE A 1136 -17.46 26.06 30.51
N ASN A 1137 -18.02 26.32 29.32
CA ASN A 1137 -17.63 27.43 28.46
C ASN A 1137 -18.05 28.80 29.04
N LYS A 1138 -17.08 29.71 29.15
CA LYS A 1138 -17.26 31.08 29.68
C LYS A 1138 -18.23 31.92 28.87
N GLU A 1139 -18.08 31.94 27.54
CA GLU A 1139 -18.86 32.79 26.65
C GLU A 1139 -20.32 32.35 26.64
N ASN A 1140 -20.56 31.04 26.53
CA ASN A 1140 -21.91 30.48 26.60
C ASN A 1140 -22.55 30.75 27.97
N PHE A 1141 -21.80 30.69 29.08
CA PHE A 1141 -22.34 31.03 30.39
C PHE A 1141 -22.74 32.51 30.52
N ASN A 1142 -21.94 33.42 29.95
CA ASN A 1142 -22.29 34.84 29.90
C ASN A 1142 -23.54 35.08 29.02
N GLU A 1143 -23.65 34.37 27.89
CA GLU A 1143 -24.82 34.41 27.01
C GLU A 1143 -26.07 33.92 27.77
N LEU A 1144 -26.01 32.77 28.43
CA LEU A 1144 -27.11 32.20 29.23
C LEU A 1144 -27.58 33.17 30.32
N THR A 1145 -26.65 33.75 31.08
CA THR A 1145 -26.98 34.68 32.18
C THR A 1145 -27.60 35.98 31.68
N THR A 1146 -27.18 36.45 30.50
CA THR A 1146 -27.76 37.59 29.80
C THR A 1146 -29.21 37.32 29.38
N TRP A 1147 -29.49 36.15 28.81
CA TRP A 1147 -30.85 35.76 28.42
C TRP A 1147 -31.76 35.49 29.62
N LEU A 1148 -31.24 34.90 30.70
CA LEU A 1148 -31.97 34.73 31.97
C LEU A 1148 -32.40 36.07 32.57
N LEU A 1149 -31.53 37.06 32.51
CA LEU A 1149 -31.82 38.41 32.95
C LEU A 1149 -32.97 39.03 32.13
N LEU A 1150 -32.95 38.88 30.80
CA LEU A 1150 -34.03 39.36 29.93
C LEU A 1150 -35.36 38.66 30.21
N VAL A 1151 -35.36 37.32 30.29
CA VAL A 1151 -36.55 36.51 30.55
C VAL A 1151 -37.16 36.78 31.93
N THR A 1152 -36.34 36.91 32.97
CA THR A 1152 -36.81 37.22 34.33
C THR A 1152 -37.45 38.61 34.42
N GLN A 1153 -36.98 39.57 33.61
CA GLN A 1153 -37.57 40.89 33.50
C GLN A 1153 -38.93 40.86 32.78
N LEU A 1154 -39.03 40.14 31.65
CA LEU A 1154 -40.29 39.97 30.91
C LEU A 1154 -41.35 39.22 31.71
N ASN A 1155 -40.95 38.25 32.55
CA ASN A 1155 -41.86 37.50 33.41
C ASN A 1155 -42.49 38.30 34.56
N LYS A 1156 -41.97 39.48 34.92
CA LYS A 1156 -42.52 40.32 36.00
C LYS A 1156 -43.73 41.17 35.57
N ARG A 1157 -44.22 41.01 34.33
CA ARG A 1157 -45.38 41.74 33.76
C ARG A 1157 -46.63 41.76 34.66
N GLU A 1158 -46.88 40.70 35.44
CA GLU A 1158 -48.08 40.60 36.31
C GLU A 1158 -48.02 41.49 37.56
N ASN A 1159 -46.84 42.02 37.93
CA ASN A 1159 -46.59 42.71 39.21
C ASN A 1159 -46.00 44.12 39.06
N VAL A 1160 -45.91 44.66 37.84
CA VAL A 1160 -45.27 45.95 37.56
C VAL A 1160 -46.25 46.86 36.84
N ASP A 1161 -46.48 48.06 37.40
CA ASP A 1161 -47.23 49.11 36.71
C ASP A 1161 -46.41 49.60 35.51
N LEU A 1162 -46.95 49.37 34.32
CA LEU A 1162 -46.36 49.74 33.02
C LEU A 1162 -46.15 51.25 32.85
N THR A 1163 -46.67 52.08 33.76
CA THR A 1163 -46.55 53.53 33.72
C THR A 1163 -45.42 54.11 34.58
N ASP A 1164 -44.80 53.32 35.49
CA ASP A 1164 -43.70 53.79 36.35
C ASP A 1164 -42.32 53.41 35.78
N GLU A 1165 -41.78 54.27 34.89
CA GLU A 1165 -40.42 54.14 34.33
C GLU A 1165 -39.35 53.93 35.44
N LYS A 1166 -39.51 54.56 36.62
CA LYS A 1166 -38.54 54.47 37.72
C LYS A 1166 -38.56 53.11 38.41
N SER A 1167 -39.67 52.39 38.38
CA SER A 1167 -39.78 51.03 38.91
C SER A 1167 -39.04 50.03 38.02
N ILE A 1168 -39.25 50.12 36.71
CA ILE A 1168 -38.60 49.26 35.70
C ILE A 1168 -37.07 49.40 35.77
N LEU A 1169 -36.56 50.64 35.87
CA LEU A 1169 -35.12 50.91 35.98
C LEU A 1169 -34.50 50.45 37.31
N ARG A 1170 -35.24 50.59 38.43
CA ARG A 1170 -34.79 50.06 39.73
C ARG A 1170 -34.68 48.54 39.72
N ASN A 1171 -35.62 47.87 39.06
CA ASN A 1171 -35.60 46.42 38.90
C ASN A 1171 -34.46 45.96 37.98
N LEU A 1172 -34.27 46.62 36.83
CA LEU A 1172 -33.15 46.37 35.93
C LEU A 1172 -31.81 46.50 36.66
N LYS A 1173 -31.60 47.60 37.39
CA LYS A 1173 -30.36 47.85 38.15
C LYS A 1173 -30.12 46.80 39.25
N SER A 1174 -31.17 46.29 39.89
CA SER A 1174 -31.05 45.22 40.89
C SER A 1174 -30.64 43.91 40.24
N LEU A 1175 -31.28 43.55 39.12
CA LEU A 1175 -31.03 42.29 38.44
C LEU A 1175 -29.66 42.28 37.75
N THR A 1176 -29.23 43.38 37.13
CA THR A 1176 -27.87 43.48 36.56
C THR A 1176 -26.80 43.33 37.63
N SER A 1177 -27.00 43.89 38.82
CA SER A 1177 -26.09 43.70 39.96
C SER A 1177 -26.04 42.25 40.46
N GLU A 1178 -27.16 41.51 40.38
CA GLU A 1178 -27.21 40.09 40.72
C GLU A 1178 -26.49 39.24 39.66
N THR A 1179 -26.70 39.54 38.37
CA THR A 1179 -26.01 38.87 37.26
C THR A 1179 -24.50 39.11 37.30
N ASP A 1180 -24.05 40.34 37.54
CA ASP A 1180 -22.63 40.67 37.74
C ASP A 1180 -22.02 39.84 38.88
N SER A 1181 -22.76 39.62 39.97
CA SER A 1181 -22.31 38.78 41.08
C SER A 1181 -22.15 37.32 40.67
N ILE A 1182 -23.07 36.78 39.86
CA ILE A 1182 -23.02 35.40 39.35
C ILE A 1182 -21.84 35.21 38.41
N ILE A 1183 -21.61 36.15 37.49
CA ILE A 1183 -20.48 36.11 36.55
C ILE A 1183 -19.15 36.18 37.31
N ASN A 1184 -19.05 37.01 38.35
CA ASN A 1184 -17.85 37.07 39.20
C ASN A 1184 -17.62 35.76 39.97
N GLU A 1185 -18.67 35.09 40.47
CA GLU A 1185 -18.51 33.79 41.12
C GLU A 1185 -18.12 32.67 40.13
N ALA A 1186 -18.60 32.73 38.88
CA ALA A 1186 -18.15 31.84 37.81
C ALA A 1186 -16.65 32.02 37.51
N GLN A 1187 -16.18 33.26 37.41
CA GLN A 1187 -14.74 33.57 37.29
C GLN A 1187 -13.95 33.05 38.49
N ASN A 1188 -14.42 33.31 39.71
CA ASN A 1188 -13.76 32.85 40.94
C ASN A 1188 -13.78 31.32 41.08
N SER A 1189 -14.67 30.61 40.40
CA SER A 1189 -14.72 29.13 40.40
C SER A 1189 -13.73 28.51 39.40
N GLY A 1190 -13.08 29.31 38.55
CA GLY A 1190 -12.28 28.80 37.44
C GLY A 1190 -13.13 28.11 36.38
N TYR A 1191 -14.41 28.48 36.27
CA TYR A 1191 -15.40 27.83 35.38
C TYR A 1191 -15.61 26.34 35.65
N ASP A 1192 -15.42 25.92 36.89
CA ASP A 1192 -15.72 24.57 37.37
C ASP A 1192 -17.18 24.53 37.85
N LEU A 1193 -18.00 23.69 37.22
CA LEU A 1193 -19.43 23.56 37.46
C LEU A 1193 -19.74 23.15 38.91
N THR A 1194 -18.92 22.28 39.50
CA THR A 1194 -19.15 21.79 40.87
C THR A 1194 -18.86 22.89 41.89
N LYS A 1195 -17.74 23.60 41.73
CA LYS A 1195 -17.35 24.74 42.57
C LYS A 1195 -18.30 25.93 42.40
N LEU A 1196 -18.80 26.15 41.18
CA LEU A 1196 -19.77 27.20 40.90
C LEU A 1196 -21.09 26.94 41.64
N LYS A 1197 -21.63 25.72 41.60
CA LYS A 1197 -22.85 25.35 42.33
C LYS A 1197 -22.71 25.61 43.83
N GLU A 1198 -21.59 25.22 44.43
CA GLU A 1198 -21.31 25.49 45.85
C GLU A 1198 -21.24 26.99 46.19
N LYS A 1199 -20.72 27.81 45.27
CA LYS A 1199 -20.62 29.27 45.44
C LYS A 1199 -21.94 29.98 45.21
N ILE A 1200 -22.74 29.56 44.24
CA ILE A 1200 -24.10 30.08 43.98
C ILE A 1200 -25.01 29.84 45.19
N LEU A 1201 -24.92 28.67 45.84
CA LEU A 1201 -25.65 28.37 47.08
C LEU A 1201 -25.23 29.26 48.27
N LYS A 1202 -24.05 29.89 48.24
CA LYS A 1202 -23.58 30.84 49.27
C LYS A 1202 -24.09 32.26 49.04
N ILE A 1203 -24.37 32.66 47.80
CA ILE A 1203 -25.08 33.92 47.47
C ILE A 1203 -26.47 33.92 48.12
N ASP A 1204 -27.06 32.73 48.32
CA ASP A 1204 -28.39 32.51 48.90
C ASP A 1204 -28.45 32.56 50.45
N LYS A 1205 -27.33 32.82 51.15
CA LYS A 1205 -27.28 32.95 52.63
C LYS A 1205 -26.93 34.39 53.07
N PRO A 1206 -27.62 34.96 54.09
CA PRO A 1206 -27.35 36.31 54.54
C PRO A 1206 -25.95 36.44 55.16
N PRO A 1207 -25.27 37.60 55.03
CA PRO A 1207 -23.92 37.79 55.54
C PRO A 1207 -23.91 37.68 57.07
N LYS A 1208 -23.03 36.83 57.63
CA LYS A 1208 -22.79 36.75 59.07
C LYS A 1208 -22.17 38.06 59.55
N SER A 1209 -22.75 38.66 60.59
CA SER A 1209 -22.25 39.84 61.28
C SER A 1209 -20.89 39.55 61.92
N ASN A 1210 -19.81 40.12 61.38
CA ASN A 1210 -18.50 40.10 62.04
C ASN A 1210 -18.47 41.10 63.20
N LYS A 1211 -18.53 40.59 64.43
CA LYS A 1211 -18.03 41.29 65.63
C LYS A 1211 -16.53 41.54 65.44
N LYS A 1212 -16.14 42.80 65.28
CA LYS A 1212 -14.73 43.22 65.31
C LYS A 1212 -14.21 43.14 66.74
N ILE A 1213 -13.25 42.24 66.94
CA ILE A 1213 -12.29 42.29 68.04
C ILE A 1213 -11.41 43.53 67.82
N ALA A 1214 -11.35 44.38 68.84
CA ALA A 1214 -10.39 45.45 68.97
C ALA A 1214 -9.11 44.91 69.60
N ARG A 1215 -7.96 45.10 68.93
CA ARG A 1215 -6.70 45.55 69.54
C ARG A 1215 -5.58 45.65 68.48
N GLU A 1216 -4.73 46.66 68.71
CA GLU A 1216 -3.35 46.81 68.21
C GLU A 1216 -3.13 47.24 66.75
N LYS A 1217 -3.04 48.57 66.56
CA LYS A 1217 -1.76 49.27 66.29
C LYS A 1217 -2.00 50.76 66.09
N ARG A 1218 -1.84 51.54 67.16
CA ARG A 1218 -1.53 52.98 67.12
C ARG A 1218 -0.90 53.39 68.45
N ALA A 1219 0.43 53.43 68.48
CA ALA A 1219 1.22 54.31 69.35
C ALA A 1219 2.66 54.41 68.81
N GLY A 1220 3.10 55.65 68.57
CA GLY A 1220 4.45 56.05 68.15
C GLY A 1220 4.55 56.43 66.67
N LYS A 1221 4.76 57.69 66.24
CA LYS A 1221 5.18 58.92 66.93
C LYS A 1221 4.64 60.17 66.22
N SER A 1222 4.20 61.11 67.06
CA SER A 1222 4.23 62.58 66.96
C SER A 1222 5.21 63.24 65.95
N LYS A 1223 4.69 64.22 65.19
CA LYS A 1223 4.81 65.70 65.36
C LYS A 1223 3.60 66.33 64.61
N ASN A 1224 2.86 67.36 65.02
CA ASN A 1224 2.99 68.41 66.03
C ASN A 1224 1.58 68.98 66.36
N LYS A 1225 1.45 69.41 67.63
CA LYS A 1225 0.46 70.29 68.31
C LYS A 1225 -1.03 69.95 68.26
#